data_AF-A0AAV8TQH1-F1
#
_entry.id   AF-A0AAV8TQH1-F1
#
_cell.length_a   1.000
_cell.length_b   1.000
_cell.length_c   1.000
_cell.angle_alpha   90.00
_cell.angle_beta   90.00
_cell.angle_gamma   90.00
#
_symmetry.space_group_name_H-M   'P 1'
#
loop_
_entity.id
_entity.type
_entity.pdbx_description
1 polymer ?
#
loop_
_entity_poly.entity_id
_entity_poly.type
_entity_poly.pdbx_seq_one_letter_code
_entity_poly.pdbx_strand_id
1 'polypeptide(L)'
;MEVKQPFQRLTPSIYTNGTSSPARTNSSASQSSSDDVLHHTHSESFGALAESIVPDQANSSSDRKLSWRRSQIIGSEVEFDTPFGKRRLTYADHTASGRSLLYVESFIMNKVHPFYGNTHTGDSYVGHQTTKMVHVASQYIKKCLGGKEDDAIIFCGSGTTAAIKRLQEVMGITVPSTMRDRVVRCLRNDERWIVFTGPYEHHSNILSWRQSLAEVVEIGLDESGLIDLEAVRKELQSHKYSKRPILGSFSACSNVTGTFSDTRAIARLLHEHGAFACFDFAARQLWNHVLTEIDMKSGEIDGYDAIFLSPHKFLGGPGTPGILLMNKVLYRLRSSPPSTCGGGTVNYVNGFNEKDTLYLNEIEERENGGTPQIIQTIRAALAFWVKIYITYHVIERQEDIYTRRALERLGSNKNIEILGNSKVRRQAIVSFLIYKTNNVKEGDNDGEDTDFYLLGETVKKRDKPLHGPFVAVLLNDLFGIQARGGCACAGPYGHSLLNVNQTTSLNIKSAIEQGYSGVKPGWTRISFPYYMSNEEFEFVLAAVEFLATYGQRFLPLYRFNWKSGSWTFKKKALYKDQYSEFAGGNLMPLAGLMQAIRSRDGDSITQNSTKYSNQSAIMIGKYESYMHIAKCIGSLLPKFPNGRTLPKDLDHNLVYFKV
;
A
#
# COMPACT_ATOMS: atom_id res chain seq x y z
N MET A 1 36.38 63.75 25.69
CA MET A 1 37.53 62.82 25.65
C MET A 1 37.33 61.95 24.41
N GLU A 2 37.57 62.46 23.20
CA GLU A 2 38.89 62.56 22.52
C GLU A 2 39.59 61.19 22.49
N VAL A 3 39.93 60.56 21.35
CA VAL A 3 40.69 61.03 20.16
C VAL A 3 40.37 60.09 18.96
N LYS A 4 39.77 60.55 17.84
CA LYS A 4 40.33 60.80 16.47
C LYS A 4 41.41 59.80 15.95
N GLN A 5 41.18 59.01 14.89
CA GLN A 5 41.51 59.23 13.45
C GLN A 5 42.33 58.02 12.88
N PRO A 6 42.56 57.83 11.55
CA PRO A 6 41.60 57.44 10.51
C PRO A 6 42.08 56.31 9.55
N PHE A 7 41.23 55.98 8.57
CA PHE A 7 41.41 55.08 7.43
C PHE A 7 42.60 55.39 6.49
N GLN A 8 43.17 54.35 5.86
CA GLN A 8 43.78 54.43 4.51
C GLN A 8 43.54 53.14 3.70
N ARG A 9 43.01 53.30 2.48
CA ARG A 9 42.88 52.30 1.40
C ARG A 9 44.14 52.34 0.53
N LEU A 10 44.62 51.19 0.05
CA LEU A 10 45.35 51.08 -1.22
C LEU A 10 45.01 49.75 -1.93
N THR A 11 44.73 49.85 -3.23
CA THR A 11 44.34 48.85 -4.23
C THR A 11 45.57 48.26 -4.99
N PRO A 12 45.40 47.25 -5.87
CA PRO A 12 46.37 46.16 -6.08
C PRO A 12 47.31 46.35 -7.29
N SER A 13 48.42 45.61 -7.29
CA SER A 13 49.38 45.52 -8.40
C SER A 13 49.33 44.18 -9.14
N ILE A 14 49.22 44.30 -10.46
CA ILE A 14 49.30 43.31 -11.55
C ILE A 14 50.77 42.96 -11.84
N TYR A 15 51.12 41.72 -12.22
CA TYR A 15 52.21 41.31 -13.14
C TYR A 15 52.03 39.79 -13.47
N THR A 16 51.43 39.41 -14.61
CA THR A 16 52.00 39.00 -15.93
C THR A 16 52.88 37.74 -15.99
N ASN A 17 52.51 36.90 -16.98
CA ASN A 17 53.08 35.66 -17.52
C ASN A 17 54.61 35.63 -17.78
N GLY A 18 55.16 34.40 -17.76
CA GLY A 18 56.46 34.08 -18.38
C GLY A 18 56.73 32.57 -18.43
N THR A 19 56.58 31.99 -19.61
CA THR A 19 56.96 30.63 -20.04
C THR A 19 58.47 30.48 -20.26
N SER A 20 59.09 29.36 -19.85
CA SER A 20 60.10 28.60 -20.63
C SER A 20 60.76 27.47 -19.82
N SER A 21 60.77 26.25 -20.35
CA SER A 21 61.74 25.19 -19.99
C SER A 21 63.15 25.52 -20.54
N PRO A 22 64.25 24.92 -20.02
CA PRO A 22 64.70 23.63 -20.59
C PRO A 22 65.50 22.67 -19.64
N ALA A 23 65.61 21.42 -20.12
CA ALA A 23 66.75 20.49 -20.02
C ALA A 23 67.14 19.79 -18.68
N ARG A 24 66.78 18.50 -18.66
CA ARG A 24 67.55 17.28 -18.28
C ARG A 24 68.84 17.42 -17.46
N THR A 25 68.84 16.80 -16.28
CA THR A 25 69.96 15.97 -15.79
C THR A 25 69.43 14.71 -15.10
N ASN A 26 70.00 13.57 -15.47
CA ASN A 26 69.71 12.24 -14.93
C ASN A 26 70.23 12.11 -13.49
N SER A 27 69.41 11.63 -12.57
CA SER A 27 69.89 10.79 -11.48
C SER A 27 68.84 9.74 -11.12
N SER A 28 69.28 8.49 -11.21
CA SER A 28 68.52 7.27 -10.98
C SER A 28 68.26 7.07 -9.49
N ALA A 29 67.00 7.07 -9.08
CA ALA A 29 66.55 6.42 -7.85
C ALA A 29 65.21 5.74 -8.15
N SER A 30 65.23 4.42 -8.08
CA SER A 30 64.10 3.52 -8.27
C SER A 30 62.97 3.81 -7.27
N GLN A 31 61.87 4.39 -7.75
CA GLN A 31 60.57 4.28 -7.11
C GLN A 31 59.68 3.44 -8.01
N SER A 32 59.42 2.20 -7.58
CA SER A 32 58.41 1.34 -8.16
C SER A 32 57.04 1.96 -7.90
N SER A 33 56.38 2.40 -8.98
CA SER A 33 54.98 2.78 -9.01
C SER A 33 54.10 1.57 -8.69
N SER A 34 53.45 1.60 -7.54
CA SER A 34 52.40 0.66 -7.13
C SER A 34 51.01 1.27 -7.32
N ASP A 35 50.79 1.99 -8.42
CA ASP A 35 49.51 2.67 -8.72
C ASP A 35 48.73 2.06 -9.91
N ASP A 36 49.22 0.98 -10.54
CA ASP A 36 48.61 0.44 -11.77
C ASP A 36 47.84 -0.89 -11.61
N VAL A 37 47.52 -1.33 -10.38
CA VAL A 37 46.75 -2.56 -10.18
C VAL A 37 45.62 -2.32 -9.19
N LEU A 38 44.49 -1.75 -9.64
CA LEU A 38 43.14 -1.95 -9.05
C LEU A 38 41.97 -1.24 -9.78
N HIS A 39 42.17 -0.62 -10.94
CA HIS A 39 41.09 0.10 -11.65
C HIS A 39 40.25 -0.71 -12.65
N HIS A 40 40.36 -2.04 -12.69
CA HIS A 40 39.54 -2.89 -13.56
C HIS A 40 38.59 -3.79 -12.76
N THR A 41 37.54 -3.21 -12.19
CA THR A 41 36.25 -3.90 -12.04
C THR A 41 35.18 -3.02 -12.66
N HIS A 42 34.59 -3.48 -13.77
CA HIS A 42 33.48 -2.80 -14.42
C HIS A 42 32.41 -2.45 -13.37
N SER A 43 31.97 -1.18 -13.35
CA SER A 43 30.82 -0.76 -12.56
C SER A 43 29.56 -1.40 -13.16
N GLU A 44 29.31 -2.68 -12.85
CA GLU A 44 28.05 -3.34 -13.18
C GLU A 44 26.91 -2.57 -12.52
N SER A 45 25.91 -2.19 -13.31
CA SER A 45 24.70 -1.56 -12.78
C SER A 45 23.99 -2.52 -11.81
N PHE A 46 23.30 -2.00 -10.79
CA PHE A 46 22.50 -2.83 -9.86
C PHE A 46 21.57 -3.81 -10.61
N GLY A 47 21.01 -3.35 -11.74
CA GLY A 47 20.16 -4.18 -12.60
C GLY A 47 20.90 -5.38 -13.19
N ALA A 48 22.12 -5.19 -13.69
CA ALA A 48 22.94 -6.28 -14.21
C ALA A 48 23.31 -7.29 -13.11
N LEU A 49 23.67 -6.79 -11.92
CA LEU A 49 23.94 -7.63 -10.76
C LEU A 49 22.70 -8.47 -10.36
N ALA A 50 21.53 -7.85 -10.38
CA ALA A 50 20.25 -8.51 -10.08
C ALA A 50 19.84 -9.51 -11.18
N GLU A 51 20.15 -9.24 -12.45
CA GLU A 51 19.87 -10.09 -13.62
C GLU A 51 20.78 -11.31 -13.71
N SER A 52 22.02 -11.22 -13.23
CA SER A 52 23.02 -12.30 -13.31
C SER A 52 22.61 -13.63 -12.66
N ILE A 53 21.51 -13.64 -11.90
CA ILE A 53 21.01 -14.80 -11.15
C ILE A 53 19.68 -15.32 -11.73
N VAL A 54 19.13 -14.64 -12.75
CA VAL A 54 17.91 -15.07 -13.44
C VAL A 54 18.25 -16.16 -14.45
N PRO A 55 17.53 -17.29 -14.49
CA PRO A 55 17.77 -18.33 -15.48
C PRO A 55 17.56 -17.81 -16.92
N ASP A 56 18.47 -18.13 -17.84
CA ASP A 56 18.42 -17.68 -19.25
C ASP A 56 17.07 -17.99 -19.93
N GLN A 57 16.46 -19.12 -19.58
CA GLN A 57 15.18 -19.55 -20.15
C GLN A 57 13.99 -18.65 -19.75
N ALA A 58 14.07 -17.92 -18.63
CA ALA A 58 13.03 -17.00 -18.17
C ALA A 58 12.97 -15.71 -19.00
N ASN A 59 14.01 -15.38 -19.77
CA ASN A 59 14.13 -14.11 -20.51
C ASN A 59 13.39 -14.06 -21.86
N SER A 60 12.72 -15.15 -22.26
CA SER A 60 12.26 -15.35 -23.65
C SER A 60 10.83 -14.87 -23.98
N SER A 61 9.90 -14.78 -23.00
CA SER A 61 8.55 -14.21 -23.23
C SER A 61 7.91 -13.65 -21.95
N SER A 62 6.94 -12.72 -22.06
CA SER A 62 6.22 -12.16 -20.91
C SER A 62 5.53 -13.24 -20.06
N ASP A 63 4.93 -14.25 -20.70
CA ASP A 63 4.28 -15.37 -19.99
C ASP A 63 5.28 -16.24 -19.23
N ARG A 64 6.47 -16.47 -19.82
CA ARG A 64 7.55 -17.20 -19.13
C ARG A 64 8.07 -16.41 -17.93
N LYS A 65 8.22 -15.09 -18.07
CA LYS A 65 8.58 -14.21 -16.95
C LYS A 65 7.52 -14.27 -15.84
N LEU A 66 6.23 -14.13 -16.16
CA LEU A 66 5.14 -14.23 -15.18
C LEU A 66 5.06 -15.63 -14.53
N SER A 67 5.31 -16.69 -15.29
CA SER A 67 5.33 -18.05 -14.77
C SER A 67 6.49 -18.28 -13.80
N TRP A 68 7.71 -17.88 -14.17
CA TRP A 68 8.87 -17.90 -13.28
C TRP A 68 8.60 -17.06 -12.03
N ARG A 69 8.00 -15.88 -12.20
CA ARG A 69 7.64 -15.00 -11.08
C ARG A 69 6.74 -15.67 -10.05
N ARG A 70 5.76 -16.45 -10.49
CA ARG A 70 4.88 -17.25 -9.62
C ARG A 70 5.63 -18.34 -8.89
N SER A 71 6.55 -19.05 -9.57
CA SER A 71 7.36 -20.11 -8.93
C SER A 71 8.29 -19.58 -7.85
N GLN A 72 8.67 -18.30 -7.90
CA GLN A 72 9.48 -17.66 -6.87
C GLN A 72 8.70 -17.25 -5.62
N ILE A 73 7.37 -17.29 -5.62
CA ILE A 73 6.58 -16.84 -4.46
C ILE A 73 6.76 -17.84 -3.31
N ILE A 74 7.32 -17.37 -2.20
CA ILE A 74 7.51 -18.23 -1.02
C ILE A 74 6.13 -18.58 -0.46
N GLY A 75 5.91 -19.89 -0.34
CA GLY A 75 4.68 -20.47 0.18
C GLY A 75 3.49 -20.37 -0.76
N SER A 76 3.70 -20.35 -2.07
CA SER A 76 2.64 -20.42 -3.10
C SER A 76 1.76 -21.67 -3.01
N GLU A 77 2.27 -22.75 -2.41
CA GLU A 77 1.62 -24.06 -2.35
C GLU A 77 1.25 -24.51 -0.93
N VAL A 78 1.44 -23.64 0.06
CA VAL A 78 1.15 -24.00 1.45
C VAL A 78 -0.35 -24.22 1.63
N GLU A 79 -0.67 -25.21 2.43
CA GLU A 79 -2.03 -25.48 2.88
C GLU A 79 -2.11 -25.27 4.39
N PHE A 80 -3.31 -24.94 4.85
CA PHE A 80 -3.60 -24.81 6.27
C PHE A 80 -4.98 -25.41 6.58
N ASP A 81 -5.17 -25.77 7.84
CA ASP A 81 -6.42 -26.34 8.30
C ASP A 81 -7.47 -25.25 8.54
N THR A 82 -8.66 -25.48 7.98
CA THR A 82 -9.85 -24.68 8.22
C THR A 82 -10.94 -25.54 8.87
N PRO A 83 -12.02 -24.93 9.38
CA PRO A 83 -13.19 -25.69 9.82
C PRO A 83 -13.78 -26.61 8.73
N PHE A 84 -13.49 -26.36 7.45
CA PHE A 84 -13.99 -27.12 6.30
C PHE A 84 -12.93 -28.05 5.67
N GLY A 85 -11.80 -28.26 6.35
CA GLY A 85 -10.68 -29.08 5.91
C GLY A 85 -9.46 -28.29 5.45
N LYS A 86 -8.47 -28.99 4.89
CA LYS A 86 -7.29 -28.34 4.32
C LYS A 86 -7.66 -27.44 3.16
N ARG A 87 -7.09 -26.24 3.14
CA ARG A 87 -7.21 -25.28 2.03
C ARG A 87 -5.84 -24.78 1.63
N ARG A 88 -5.60 -24.70 0.33
CA ARG A 88 -4.46 -23.97 -0.23
C ARG A 88 -4.62 -22.48 0.08
N LEU A 89 -3.52 -21.84 0.49
CA LEU A 89 -3.49 -20.40 0.71
C LEU A 89 -3.54 -19.67 -0.64
N THR A 90 -4.70 -19.12 -0.98
CA THR A 90 -4.89 -18.25 -2.15
C THR A 90 -4.87 -16.79 -1.68
N TYR A 91 -3.78 -16.07 -1.94
CA TYR A 91 -3.61 -14.72 -1.39
C TYR A 91 -4.26 -13.65 -2.30
N ALA A 92 -5.18 -12.85 -1.76
CA ALA A 92 -5.92 -11.81 -2.49
C ALA A 92 -5.88 -10.43 -1.78
N ASP A 93 -5.02 -10.24 -0.76
CA ASP A 93 -4.84 -8.97 -0.02
C ASP A 93 -3.52 -8.26 -0.38
N HIS A 94 -3.13 -8.31 -1.65
CA HIS A 94 -1.91 -7.68 -2.19
C HIS A 94 -1.88 -6.16 -2.00
N THR A 95 -3.03 -5.49 -1.89
CA THR A 95 -3.09 -4.06 -1.53
C THR A 95 -2.47 -3.77 -0.15
N ALA A 96 -2.53 -4.72 0.78
CA ALA A 96 -1.98 -4.55 2.12
C ALA A 96 -0.46 -4.81 2.15
N SER A 97 0.00 -5.88 1.51
CA SER A 97 1.41 -6.23 1.41
C SER A 97 1.66 -7.16 0.23
N GLY A 98 2.85 -7.06 -0.37
CA GLY A 98 3.35 -8.05 -1.32
C GLY A 98 3.77 -9.34 -0.62
N ARG A 99 4.13 -10.35 -1.43
CA ARG A 99 4.67 -11.63 -0.96
C ARG A 99 6.20 -11.66 -1.08
N SER A 100 6.88 -12.36 -0.18
CA SER A 100 8.32 -12.59 -0.27
C SER A 100 8.68 -13.54 -1.40
N LEU A 101 9.90 -13.43 -1.90
CA LEU A 101 10.37 -14.15 -3.07
C LEU A 101 11.65 -14.90 -2.79
N LEU A 102 11.69 -16.17 -3.21
CA LEU A 102 12.85 -17.02 -3.04
C LEU A 102 14.10 -16.37 -3.62
N TYR A 103 14.04 -15.89 -4.87
CA TYR A 103 15.11 -15.12 -5.49
C TYR A 103 15.63 -13.94 -4.64
N VAL A 104 14.76 -13.11 -4.05
CA VAL A 104 15.18 -11.93 -3.25
C VAL A 104 15.85 -12.41 -1.96
N GLU A 105 15.25 -13.39 -1.29
CA GLU A 105 15.85 -13.96 -0.07
C GLU A 105 17.18 -14.64 -0.35
N SER A 106 17.28 -15.41 -1.43
CA SER A 106 18.50 -16.09 -1.85
C SER A 106 19.59 -15.10 -2.25
N PHE A 107 19.26 -13.98 -2.90
CA PHE A 107 20.21 -12.92 -3.18
C PHE A 107 20.79 -12.36 -1.88
N ILE A 108 19.92 -11.99 -0.94
CA ILE A 108 20.34 -11.42 0.35
C ILE A 108 21.18 -12.45 1.13
N MET A 109 20.73 -13.70 1.20
CA MET A 109 21.43 -14.80 1.88
C MET A 109 22.82 -15.08 1.28
N ASN A 110 22.93 -15.13 -0.05
CA ASN A 110 24.13 -15.64 -0.71
C ASN A 110 25.08 -14.54 -1.22
N LYS A 111 24.60 -13.31 -1.41
CA LYS A 111 25.38 -12.20 -1.99
C LYS A 111 25.57 -11.02 -1.04
N VAL A 112 24.66 -10.82 -0.08
CA VAL A 112 24.75 -9.69 0.87
C VAL A 112 25.34 -10.15 2.20
N HIS A 113 24.72 -11.13 2.86
CA HIS A 113 25.14 -11.57 4.19
C HIS A 113 26.62 -12.01 4.31
N PRO A 114 27.21 -12.74 3.35
CA PRO A 114 28.61 -13.18 3.47
C PRO A 114 29.62 -12.03 3.46
N PHE A 115 29.27 -10.87 2.90
CA PHE A 115 30.14 -9.70 2.78
C PHE A 115 29.63 -8.50 3.58
N TYR A 116 28.73 -8.75 4.54
CA TYR A 116 28.11 -7.70 5.33
C TYR A 116 29.10 -7.08 6.31
N GLY A 117 29.23 -5.75 6.24
CA GLY A 117 29.90 -4.90 7.23
C GLY A 117 29.05 -3.66 7.51
N ASN A 118 29.19 -3.05 8.69
CA ASN A 118 28.50 -1.79 8.96
C ASN A 118 28.99 -0.71 7.97
N THR A 119 28.11 0.20 7.59
CA THR A 119 28.46 1.33 6.72
C THR A 119 29.21 2.41 7.50
N HIS A 120 29.69 3.45 6.81
CA HIS A 120 30.48 4.56 7.38
C HIS A 120 31.94 4.23 7.73
N THR A 121 32.43 3.04 7.34
CA THR A 121 33.85 2.69 7.37
C THR A 121 34.26 2.10 6.02
N GLY A 122 35.17 2.75 5.31
CA GLY A 122 35.68 2.31 4.01
C GLY A 122 36.98 1.50 4.10
N ASP A 123 37.58 1.41 5.28
CA ASP A 123 38.94 0.87 5.45
C ASP A 123 38.99 -0.66 5.36
N SER A 124 37.88 -1.34 5.64
CA SER A 124 37.76 -2.80 5.53
C SER A 124 37.03 -3.19 4.25
N TYR A 125 37.41 -4.34 3.67
CA TYR A 125 36.78 -4.86 2.45
C TYR A 125 35.25 -4.95 2.58
N VAL A 126 34.74 -5.53 3.66
CA VAL A 126 33.28 -5.73 3.87
C VAL A 126 32.53 -4.42 4.11
N GLY A 127 33.14 -3.46 4.83
CA GLY A 127 32.58 -2.13 5.04
C GLY A 127 32.49 -1.34 3.73
N HIS A 128 33.55 -1.38 2.92
CA HIS A 128 33.58 -0.77 1.59
C HIS A 128 32.53 -1.40 0.65
N GLN A 129 32.48 -2.73 0.56
CA GLN A 129 31.52 -3.45 -0.30
C GLN A 129 30.07 -3.15 0.08
N THR A 130 29.74 -3.19 1.37
CA THR A 130 28.37 -2.91 1.84
C THR A 130 27.98 -1.46 1.59
N THR A 131 28.88 -0.51 1.87
CA THR A 131 28.65 0.92 1.60
C THR A 131 28.40 1.18 0.12
N LYS A 132 29.22 0.59 -0.77
CA LYS A 132 29.03 0.68 -2.22
C LYS A 132 27.70 0.08 -2.65
N MET A 133 27.33 -1.09 -2.15
CA MET A 133 26.07 -1.76 -2.51
C MET A 133 24.84 -0.95 -2.09
N VAL A 134 24.83 -0.39 -0.89
CA VAL A 134 23.74 0.48 -0.41
C VAL A 134 23.67 1.74 -1.26
N HIS A 135 24.79 2.40 -1.55
CA HIS A 135 24.81 3.59 -2.39
C HIS A 135 24.24 3.28 -3.79
N VAL A 136 24.70 2.21 -4.43
CA VAL A 136 24.22 1.77 -5.74
C VAL A 136 22.72 1.40 -5.70
N ALA A 137 22.25 0.74 -4.65
CA ALA A 137 20.82 0.44 -4.46
C ALA A 137 19.98 1.72 -4.29
N SER A 138 20.45 2.69 -3.52
CA SER A 138 19.79 3.98 -3.31
C SER A 138 19.69 4.78 -4.60
N GLN A 139 20.78 4.90 -5.36
CA GLN A 139 20.79 5.59 -6.65
C GLN A 139 19.94 4.87 -7.69
N TYR A 140 19.93 3.53 -7.69
CA TYR A 140 19.06 2.75 -8.55
C TYR A 140 17.59 3.08 -8.30
N ILE A 141 17.16 3.08 -7.03
CA ILE A 141 15.79 3.44 -6.68
C ILE A 141 15.53 4.89 -7.10
N LYS A 142 16.37 5.86 -6.71
CA LYS A 142 16.20 7.28 -7.05
C LYS A 142 16.01 7.48 -8.56
N LYS A 143 16.81 6.81 -9.39
CA LYS A 143 16.67 6.83 -10.85
C LYS A 143 15.34 6.23 -11.33
N CYS A 144 14.89 5.13 -10.75
CA CYS A 144 13.59 4.54 -11.08
C CYS A 144 12.41 5.47 -10.77
N LEU A 145 12.60 6.44 -9.87
CA LEU A 145 11.61 7.44 -9.47
C LEU A 145 11.67 8.73 -10.31
N GLY A 146 12.60 8.83 -11.26
CA GLY A 146 12.88 10.06 -11.99
C GLY A 146 13.57 11.15 -11.16
N GLY A 147 14.12 10.80 -9.98
CA GLY A 147 14.81 11.73 -9.11
C GLY A 147 16.15 12.21 -9.72
N LYS A 148 16.42 13.50 -9.59
CA LYS A 148 17.63 14.18 -10.09
C LYS A 148 18.51 14.68 -8.93
N GLU A 149 19.55 15.45 -9.23
CA GLU A 149 20.48 16.01 -8.22
C GLU A 149 19.81 16.96 -7.24
N ASP A 150 18.77 17.69 -7.67
CA ASP A 150 17.98 18.59 -6.82
C ASP A 150 16.98 17.86 -5.90
N ASP A 151 16.91 16.54 -6.01
CA ASP A 151 16.08 15.70 -5.16
C ASP A 151 16.94 14.96 -4.13
N ALA A 152 16.34 14.64 -2.99
CA ALA A 152 16.96 13.81 -1.94
C ALA A 152 16.10 12.57 -1.69
N ILE A 153 16.71 11.39 -1.74
CA ILE A 153 16.07 10.13 -1.32
C ILE A 153 16.42 9.82 0.14
N ILE A 154 15.40 9.53 0.95
CA ILE A 154 15.55 9.19 2.36
C ILE A 154 14.82 7.86 2.64
N PHE A 155 15.57 6.90 3.17
CA PHE A 155 15.03 5.63 3.65
C PHE A 155 14.54 5.78 5.08
N CYS A 156 13.23 5.75 5.21
CA CYS A 156 12.51 6.03 6.45
C CYS A 156 12.18 4.72 7.17
N GLY A 157 11.59 4.78 8.36
CA GLY A 157 11.10 3.60 9.08
C GLY A 157 10.00 2.82 8.33
N SER A 158 9.00 2.28 9.02
CA SER A 158 8.03 1.39 8.37
C SER A 158 7.03 2.13 7.45
N GLY A 159 7.19 1.93 6.13
CA GLY A 159 6.24 2.33 5.09
C GLY A 159 6.03 3.84 4.92
N THR A 160 5.01 4.20 4.15
CA THR A 160 4.66 5.59 3.80
C THR A 160 4.37 6.44 5.05
N THR A 161 3.84 5.84 6.12
CA THR A 161 3.66 6.54 7.39
C THR A 161 4.95 7.18 7.90
N ALA A 162 6.06 6.44 7.84
CA ALA A 162 7.37 6.96 8.24
C ALA A 162 7.91 8.00 7.24
N ALA A 163 7.64 7.84 5.95
CA ALA A 163 8.05 8.79 4.91
C ALA A 163 7.34 10.15 5.04
N ILE A 164 6.02 10.16 5.24
CA ILE A 164 5.23 11.39 5.49
C ILE A 164 5.70 12.05 6.78
N LYS A 165 5.92 11.26 7.84
CA LYS A 165 6.45 11.78 9.10
C LYS A 165 7.82 12.41 8.92
N ARG A 166 8.72 11.74 8.20
CA ARG A 166 10.06 12.27 7.91
C ARG A 166 9.99 13.57 7.13
N LEU A 167 9.08 13.70 6.15
CA LEU A 167 8.88 14.96 5.44
C LEU A 167 8.49 16.10 6.41
N GLN A 168 7.54 15.84 7.33
CA GLN A 168 7.15 16.83 8.33
C GLN A 168 8.30 17.22 9.27
N GLU A 169 9.18 16.28 9.60
CA GLU A 169 10.36 16.53 10.44
C GLU A 169 11.36 17.44 9.72
N VAL A 170 11.74 17.11 8.48
CA VAL A 170 12.71 17.90 7.71
C VAL A 170 12.16 19.25 7.24
N MET A 171 10.84 19.41 7.18
CA MET A 171 10.17 20.70 6.99
C MET A 171 10.09 21.54 8.26
N GLY A 172 10.38 20.96 9.44
CA GLY A 172 10.31 21.66 10.73
C GLY A 172 8.88 21.88 11.26
N ILE A 173 7.90 21.09 10.80
CA ILE A 173 6.48 21.22 11.19
C ILE A 173 6.00 20.10 12.12
N THR A 174 6.94 19.35 12.68
CA THR A 174 6.70 18.28 13.65
C THR A 174 7.08 18.73 15.05
N VAL A 175 6.22 18.40 16.02
CA VAL A 175 6.55 18.44 17.46
C VAL A 175 5.91 17.22 18.16
N PRO A 176 6.38 16.85 19.37
CA PRO A 176 5.64 15.93 20.23
C PRO A 176 4.18 16.39 20.43
N SER A 177 3.24 15.44 20.45
CA SER A 177 1.80 15.73 20.54
C SER A 177 1.44 16.55 21.77
N THR A 178 2.17 16.37 22.89
CA THR A 178 2.00 17.11 24.14
C THR A 178 2.34 18.60 24.04
N MET A 179 3.13 18.99 23.04
CA MET A 179 3.54 20.39 22.82
C MET A 179 2.78 21.08 21.70
N ARG A 180 2.06 20.33 20.86
CA ARG A 180 1.43 20.84 19.63
C ARG A 180 0.61 22.10 19.87
N ASP A 181 -0.36 22.05 20.80
CA ASP A 181 -1.26 23.18 21.02
C ASP A 181 -0.54 24.41 21.59
N ARG A 182 0.54 24.21 22.36
CA ARG A 182 1.37 25.32 22.85
C ARG A 182 2.13 25.97 21.70
N VAL A 183 2.77 25.18 20.85
CA VAL A 183 3.56 25.68 19.72
C VAL A 183 2.67 26.36 18.68
N VAL A 184 1.52 25.77 18.33
CA VAL A 184 0.56 26.37 17.37
C VAL A 184 0.09 27.75 17.82
N ARG A 185 -0.09 27.99 19.12
CA ARG A 185 -0.47 29.32 19.65
C ARG A 185 0.65 30.36 19.56
N CYS A 186 1.90 29.92 19.47
CA CYS A 186 3.06 30.80 19.36
C CYS A 186 3.49 31.07 17.91
N LEU A 187 3.03 30.25 16.96
CA LEU A 187 3.34 30.44 15.54
C LEU A 187 2.62 31.69 15.00
N ARG A 188 3.32 32.48 14.21
CA ARG A 188 2.66 33.48 13.37
C ARG A 188 1.87 32.78 12.26
N ASN A 189 0.85 33.46 11.74
CA ASN A 189 -0.02 32.88 10.72
C ASN A 189 0.76 32.52 9.44
N ASP A 190 1.73 33.35 9.04
CA ASP A 190 2.63 33.16 7.89
C ASP A 190 3.61 31.99 8.06
N GLU A 191 3.89 31.56 9.29
CA GLU A 191 4.73 30.38 9.58
C GLU A 191 3.95 29.07 9.52
N ARG A 192 2.62 29.15 9.62
CA ARG A 192 1.76 27.97 9.73
C ARG A 192 1.35 27.46 8.35
N TRP A 193 1.92 26.34 7.95
CA TRP A 193 1.60 25.66 6.69
C TRP A 193 0.12 25.31 6.53
N ILE A 194 -0.38 25.38 5.30
CA ILE A 194 -1.64 24.78 4.86
C ILE A 194 -1.32 23.46 4.18
N VAL A 195 -2.03 22.39 4.57
CA VAL A 195 -1.95 21.10 3.90
C VAL A 195 -3.32 20.69 3.38
N PHE A 196 -3.46 20.62 2.06
CA PHE A 196 -4.64 20.04 1.42
C PHE A 196 -4.51 18.52 1.35
N THR A 197 -5.55 17.78 1.74
CA THR A 197 -5.60 16.32 1.64
C THR A 197 -6.84 15.88 0.87
N GLY A 198 -6.76 14.76 0.16
CA GLY A 198 -7.87 14.23 -0.63
C GLY A 198 -8.98 13.53 0.18
N PRO A 199 -10.05 13.09 -0.51
CA PRO A 199 -11.18 12.40 0.11
C PRO A 199 -10.93 10.92 0.37
N TYR A 200 -9.94 10.30 -0.29
CA TYR A 200 -9.62 8.88 -0.16
C TYR A 200 -8.26 8.61 0.47
N GLU A 201 -7.78 9.53 1.31
CA GLU A 201 -6.52 9.36 2.01
C GLU A 201 -6.54 8.16 2.97
N HIS A 202 -5.46 7.39 2.92
CA HIS A 202 -5.13 6.46 3.99
C HIS A 202 -4.85 7.23 5.28
N HIS A 203 -5.13 6.63 6.45
CA HIS A 203 -4.92 7.25 7.76
C HIS A 203 -3.51 7.86 7.95
N SER A 204 -2.49 7.28 7.33
CA SER A 204 -1.12 7.82 7.33
C SER A 204 -1.02 9.21 6.69
N ASN A 205 -1.81 9.49 5.65
CA ASN A 205 -1.80 10.73 4.90
C ASN A 205 -2.92 11.71 5.31
N ILE A 206 -3.45 11.55 6.53
CA ILE A 206 -4.44 12.47 7.11
C ILE A 206 -4.20 12.68 8.60
N LEU A 207 -4.09 11.60 9.39
CA LEU A 207 -3.87 11.71 10.83
C LEU A 207 -2.50 12.32 11.14
N SER A 208 -1.49 11.96 10.33
CA SER A 208 -0.14 12.50 10.48
C SER A 208 -0.13 14.03 10.31
N TRP A 209 -0.78 14.53 9.26
CA TRP A 209 -0.92 15.97 9.02
C TRP A 209 -1.76 16.66 10.08
N ARG A 210 -2.89 16.06 10.51
CA ARG A 210 -3.72 16.62 11.59
C ARG A 210 -2.93 16.79 12.90
N GLN A 211 -1.97 15.91 13.17
CA GLN A 211 -1.11 15.96 14.36
C GLN A 211 0.19 16.76 14.17
N SER A 212 0.44 17.30 12.98
CA SER A 212 1.51 18.27 12.72
C SER A 212 1.14 19.69 13.20
N LEU A 213 2.04 20.64 12.98
CA LEU A 213 1.79 22.08 13.20
C LEU A 213 0.95 22.73 12.09
N ALA A 214 0.72 22.05 10.97
CA ALA A 214 -0.05 22.58 9.85
C ALA A 214 -1.55 22.77 10.18
N GLU A 215 -2.22 23.58 9.37
CA GLU A 215 -3.67 23.56 9.23
C GLU A 215 -4.03 22.63 8.08
N VAL A 216 -4.86 21.62 8.36
CA VAL A 216 -5.27 20.62 7.36
C VAL A 216 -6.63 20.99 6.80
N VAL A 217 -6.74 21.00 5.48
CA VAL A 217 -7.98 21.23 4.74
C VAL A 217 -8.28 19.98 3.92
N GLU A 218 -9.37 19.30 4.26
CA GLU A 218 -9.79 18.06 3.61
C GLU A 218 -10.72 18.36 2.43
N ILE A 219 -10.30 17.95 1.25
CA ILE A 219 -11.03 18.12 0.00
C ILE A 219 -11.98 16.93 -0.19
N GLY A 220 -13.23 17.24 -0.51
CA GLY A 220 -14.30 16.26 -0.70
C GLY A 220 -14.25 15.54 -2.04
N LEU A 221 -15.28 14.72 -2.26
CA LEU A 221 -15.55 14.08 -3.54
C LEU A 221 -16.43 14.99 -4.40
N ASP A 222 -16.24 14.95 -5.71
CA ASP A 222 -17.18 15.49 -6.69
C ASP A 222 -18.38 14.54 -6.90
N GLU A 223 -19.32 14.93 -7.75
CA GLU A 223 -20.50 14.12 -8.12
C GLU A 223 -20.14 12.79 -8.79
N SER A 224 -18.94 12.68 -9.37
CA SER A 224 -18.40 11.47 -9.98
C SER A 224 -17.68 10.57 -8.97
N GLY A 225 -17.59 10.94 -7.69
CA GLY A 225 -16.84 10.20 -6.68
C GLY A 225 -15.33 10.27 -6.88
N LEU A 226 -14.83 11.32 -7.53
CA LEU A 226 -13.41 11.66 -7.70
C LEU A 226 -13.05 12.87 -6.82
N ILE A 227 -11.78 13.30 -6.81
CA ILE A 227 -11.36 14.51 -6.08
C ILE A 227 -12.05 15.72 -6.70
N ASP A 228 -12.70 16.54 -5.86
CA ASP A 228 -13.25 17.81 -6.30
C ASP A 228 -12.14 18.84 -6.54
N LEU A 229 -11.63 18.89 -7.78
CA LEU A 229 -10.59 19.83 -8.20
C LEU A 229 -11.07 21.29 -8.20
N GLU A 230 -12.38 21.54 -8.31
CA GLU A 230 -12.92 22.89 -8.21
C GLU A 230 -12.89 23.37 -6.76
N ALA A 231 -13.19 22.50 -5.79
CA ALA A 231 -12.98 22.79 -4.37
C ALA A 231 -11.50 23.07 -4.07
N VAL A 232 -10.56 22.31 -4.65
CA VAL A 232 -9.11 22.61 -4.51
C VAL A 232 -8.80 24.01 -5.03
N ARG A 233 -9.26 24.34 -6.24
CA ARG A 233 -9.03 25.65 -6.86
C ARG A 233 -9.58 26.79 -6.00
N LYS A 234 -10.80 26.64 -5.51
CA LYS A 234 -11.45 27.63 -4.64
C LYS A 234 -10.68 27.85 -3.33
N GLU A 235 -10.20 26.78 -2.70
CA GLU A 235 -9.40 26.88 -1.47
C GLU A 235 -8.03 27.52 -1.76
N LEU A 236 -7.36 27.18 -2.87
CA LEU A 236 -6.09 27.80 -3.26
C LEU A 236 -6.21 29.31 -3.51
N GLN A 237 -7.35 29.77 -4.03
CA GLN A 237 -7.63 31.19 -4.30
C GLN A 237 -8.14 31.95 -3.06
N SER A 238 -8.32 31.26 -1.93
CA SER A 238 -8.84 31.86 -0.72
C SER A 238 -7.86 32.85 -0.09
N HIS A 239 -8.30 34.09 0.10
CA HIS A 239 -7.54 35.13 0.79
C HIS A 239 -7.19 34.75 2.24
N LYS A 240 -7.89 33.76 2.83
CA LYS A 240 -7.61 33.19 4.16
C LYS A 240 -6.18 32.68 4.28
N TYR A 241 -5.58 32.22 3.18
CA TYR A 241 -4.26 31.58 3.17
C TYR A 241 -3.15 32.49 2.64
N SER A 242 -3.45 33.78 2.41
CA SER A 242 -2.47 34.74 1.89
C SER A 242 -1.19 34.75 2.72
N LYS A 243 -0.04 34.70 2.05
CA LYS A 243 1.33 34.67 2.63
C LYS A 243 1.68 33.42 3.45
N ARG A 244 0.84 32.40 3.49
CA ARG A 244 1.15 31.12 4.15
C ARG A 244 1.74 30.15 3.14
N PRO A 245 2.70 29.29 3.53
CA PRO A 245 3.18 28.24 2.65
C PRO A 245 2.11 27.13 2.52
N ILE A 246 1.93 26.63 1.31
CA ILE A 246 0.86 25.68 0.96
C ILE A 246 1.47 24.41 0.38
N LEU A 247 0.92 23.27 0.77
CA LEU A 247 1.27 21.94 0.26
C LEU A 247 0.00 21.14 0.01
N GLY A 248 -0.08 20.44 -1.11
CA GLY A 248 -1.06 19.39 -1.36
C GLY A 248 -0.46 18.03 -1.08
N SER A 249 -1.14 17.19 -0.30
CA SER A 249 -0.73 15.82 0.01
C SER A 249 -1.86 14.84 -0.35
N PHE A 250 -1.80 14.27 -1.55
CA PHE A 250 -2.88 13.47 -2.11
C PHE A 250 -2.45 12.02 -2.38
N SER A 251 -3.34 11.07 -2.16
CA SER A 251 -3.13 9.68 -2.58
C SER A 251 -3.16 9.61 -4.11
N ALA A 252 -2.20 8.93 -4.74
CA ALA A 252 -2.22 8.69 -6.19
C ALA A 252 -3.22 7.59 -6.62
N CYS A 253 -3.58 6.73 -5.68
CA CYS A 253 -4.53 5.64 -5.86
C CYS A 253 -5.26 5.37 -4.55
N SER A 254 -6.58 5.20 -4.61
CA SER A 254 -7.37 4.79 -3.46
C SER A 254 -7.03 3.35 -3.06
N ASN A 255 -6.58 3.13 -1.82
CA ASN A 255 -6.38 1.78 -1.27
C ASN A 255 -7.71 1.03 -1.02
N VAL A 256 -8.85 1.72 -1.16
CA VAL A 256 -10.18 1.16 -1.02
C VAL A 256 -10.71 0.73 -2.38
N THR A 257 -10.83 1.67 -3.32
CA THR A 257 -11.56 1.44 -4.58
C THR A 257 -10.63 1.16 -5.77
N GLY A 258 -9.32 1.34 -5.59
CA GLY A 258 -8.33 1.30 -6.66
C GLY A 258 -8.33 2.53 -7.56
N THR A 259 -9.31 3.44 -7.42
CA THR A 259 -9.46 4.63 -8.26
C THR A 259 -8.18 5.45 -8.32
N PHE A 260 -7.78 5.82 -9.53
CA PHE A 260 -6.60 6.65 -9.76
C PHE A 260 -6.93 8.14 -9.65
N SER A 261 -6.01 8.87 -9.05
CA SER A 261 -5.96 10.34 -9.13
C SER A 261 -5.23 10.76 -10.38
N ASP A 262 -5.68 11.84 -11.03
CA ASP A 262 -4.83 12.54 -12.01
C ASP A 262 -3.81 13.39 -11.26
N THR A 263 -2.72 12.77 -10.82
CA THR A 263 -1.70 13.44 -10.01
C THR A 263 -1.02 14.57 -10.77
N ARG A 264 -0.92 14.48 -12.10
CA ARG A 264 -0.31 15.51 -12.93
C ARG A 264 -1.22 16.74 -13.05
N ALA A 265 -2.52 16.54 -13.21
CA ALA A 265 -3.49 17.65 -13.17
C ALA A 265 -3.53 18.31 -11.78
N ILE A 266 -3.49 17.53 -10.70
CA ILE A 266 -3.43 18.04 -9.33
C ILE A 266 -2.14 18.85 -9.11
N ALA A 267 -0.99 18.32 -9.52
CA ALA A 267 0.30 19.02 -9.43
C ALA A 267 0.26 20.37 -10.17
N ARG A 268 -0.24 20.37 -11.41
CA ARG A 268 -0.40 21.60 -12.20
C ARG A 268 -1.24 22.63 -11.47
N LEU A 269 -2.40 22.24 -10.95
CA LEU A 269 -3.29 23.14 -10.22
C LEU A 269 -2.62 23.73 -8.96
N LEU A 270 -1.86 22.92 -8.21
CA LEU A 270 -1.13 23.37 -7.03
C LEU A 270 -0.02 24.36 -7.40
N HIS A 271 0.82 24.02 -8.38
CA HIS A 271 1.94 24.85 -8.79
C HIS A 271 1.52 26.17 -9.45
N GLU A 272 0.40 26.19 -10.19
CA GLU A 272 -0.21 27.42 -10.71
C GLU A 272 -0.52 28.45 -9.61
N HIS A 273 -0.69 27.99 -8.37
CA HIS A 273 -0.97 28.82 -7.19
C HIS A 273 0.21 28.87 -6.21
N GLY A 274 1.40 28.42 -6.62
CA GLY A 274 2.62 28.45 -5.79
C GLY A 274 2.63 27.46 -4.62
N ALA A 275 1.77 26.44 -4.64
CA ALA A 275 1.73 25.38 -3.63
C ALA A 275 2.59 24.18 -4.05
N PHE A 276 3.15 23.46 -3.09
CA PHE A 276 3.91 22.23 -3.34
C PHE A 276 2.99 21.02 -3.57
N ALA A 277 3.38 20.08 -4.43
CA ALA A 277 2.64 18.88 -4.79
C ALA A 277 3.30 17.61 -4.25
N CYS A 278 2.67 16.96 -3.27
CA CYS A 278 3.14 15.72 -2.66
C CYS A 278 2.15 14.57 -2.83
N PHE A 279 2.65 13.36 -3.12
CA PHE A 279 1.79 12.22 -3.44
C PHE A 279 2.12 10.92 -2.68
N ASP A 280 1.09 10.28 -2.14
CA ASP A 280 1.18 8.92 -1.58
C ASP A 280 0.93 7.87 -2.68
N PHE A 281 1.99 7.14 -3.02
CA PHE A 281 1.97 6.06 -4.00
C PHE A 281 1.86 4.66 -3.38
N ALA A 282 1.57 4.52 -2.08
CA ALA A 282 1.56 3.23 -1.40
C ALA A 282 0.55 2.24 -1.98
N ALA A 283 -0.66 2.69 -2.33
CA ALA A 283 -1.68 1.82 -2.91
C ALA A 283 -1.46 1.54 -4.40
N ARG A 284 -0.60 2.33 -5.05
CA ARG A 284 -0.27 2.19 -6.46
C ARG A 284 0.91 1.22 -6.58
N GLN A 285 0.65 0.04 -7.14
CA GLN A 285 1.71 -0.96 -7.34
C GLN A 285 2.48 -0.76 -8.65
N LEU A 286 2.18 0.28 -9.42
CA LEU A 286 2.60 0.44 -10.81
C LEU A 286 3.29 1.78 -11.12
N TRP A 287 4.21 1.72 -12.08
CA TRP A 287 4.96 2.82 -12.69
C TRP A 287 4.67 2.78 -14.21
N ASN A 288 3.96 3.76 -14.79
CA ASN A 288 3.71 4.02 -16.24
C ASN A 288 2.71 3.08 -17.00
N HIS A 289 1.98 3.44 -18.10
CA HIS A 289 1.97 4.63 -19.01
C HIS A 289 0.55 5.07 -19.42
N VAL A 290 0.38 6.36 -19.81
CA VAL A 290 -0.86 7.10 -20.18
C VAL A 290 -1.46 8.02 -19.10
N LEU A 291 -1.43 7.69 -17.80
CA LEU A 291 -1.97 8.61 -16.77
C LEU A 291 -1.09 8.86 -15.55
N THR A 292 0.02 8.13 -15.33
CA THR A 292 0.94 8.42 -14.22
C THR A 292 2.23 7.60 -14.30
N GLU A 293 3.23 8.14 -15.00
CA GLU A 293 4.61 7.85 -14.67
C GLU A 293 4.88 8.46 -13.29
N ILE A 294 5.42 7.68 -12.36
CA ILE A 294 6.01 8.31 -11.17
C ILE A 294 7.41 8.72 -11.59
N ASP A 295 7.45 9.94 -12.11
CA ASP A 295 8.64 10.64 -12.52
C ASP A 295 8.62 11.96 -11.75
N MET A 296 9.61 12.17 -10.90
CA MET A 296 9.65 13.28 -9.96
C MET A 296 9.46 14.62 -10.67
N LYS A 297 10.13 14.86 -11.80
CA LYS A 297 10.05 16.13 -12.56
C LYS A 297 10.07 17.39 -11.68
N SER A 298 10.91 17.36 -10.67
CA SER A 298 11.02 18.41 -9.65
C SER A 298 11.15 19.80 -10.30
N GLY A 299 10.32 20.75 -9.88
CA GLY A 299 10.31 22.12 -10.42
C GLY A 299 9.58 22.30 -11.77
N GLU A 300 9.08 21.23 -12.40
CA GLU A 300 8.19 21.32 -13.56
C GLU A 300 6.73 21.54 -13.13
N ILE A 301 5.90 22.15 -13.99
CA ILE A 301 4.53 22.54 -13.64
C ILE A 301 3.65 21.33 -13.27
N ASP A 302 3.85 20.18 -13.89
CA ASP A 302 3.16 18.92 -13.56
C ASP A 302 4.04 17.97 -12.74
N GLY A 303 5.15 18.47 -12.20
CA GLY A 303 6.10 17.75 -11.37
C GLY A 303 5.59 17.43 -9.97
N TYR A 304 6.38 16.68 -9.22
CA TYR A 304 6.13 16.38 -7.81
C TYR A 304 7.24 17.00 -6.97
N ASP A 305 6.90 17.49 -5.79
CA ASP A 305 7.87 17.97 -4.80
C ASP A 305 8.18 16.94 -3.73
N ALA A 306 7.28 15.98 -3.50
CA ALA A 306 7.59 14.80 -2.71
C ALA A 306 6.74 13.60 -3.11
N ILE A 307 7.34 12.41 -3.06
CA ILE A 307 6.63 11.15 -3.22
C ILE A 307 6.90 10.21 -2.04
N PHE A 308 5.85 9.52 -1.61
CA PHE A 308 5.90 8.57 -0.51
C PHE A 308 5.60 7.15 -1.00
N LEU A 309 6.42 6.19 -0.58
CA LEU A 309 6.31 4.81 -1.03
C LEU A 309 6.38 3.81 0.11
N SER A 310 5.71 2.69 -0.10
CA SER A 310 5.71 1.51 0.76
C SER A 310 6.13 0.27 -0.04
N PRO A 311 7.44 0.05 -0.25
CA PRO A 311 7.92 -1.07 -1.05
C PRO A 311 7.51 -2.44 -0.47
N HIS A 312 7.11 -2.56 0.80
CA HIS A 312 6.57 -3.80 1.34
C HIS A 312 5.29 -4.28 0.65
N LYS A 313 4.60 -3.38 -0.06
CA LYS A 313 3.46 -3.71 -0.92
C LYS A 313 3.87 -4.25 -2.28
N PHE A 314 5.16 -4.22 -2.60
CA PHE A 314 5.69 -4.75 -3.86
C PHE A 314 6.02 -6.24 -3.69
N LEU A 315 5.95 -6.99 -4.78
CA LEU A 315 6.37 -8.38 -4.80
C LEU A 315 7.88 -8.48 -4.48
N GLY A 316 8.25 -9.22 -3.44
CA GLY A 316 9.61 -9.29 -2.90
C GLY A 316 9.95 -8.21 -1.87
N GLY A 317 9.04 -7.27 -1.63
CA GLY A 317 9.28 -6.14 -0.76
C GLY A 317 9.02 -6.32 0.75
N PRO A 318 8.38 -7.37 1.30
CA PRO A 318 8.23 -7.48 2.75
C PRO A 318 9.57 -7.30 3.50
N GLY A 319 9.60 -6.44 4.51
CA GLY A 319 10.82 -6.07 5.26
C GLY A 319 11.61 -4.88 4.71
N THR A 320 11.07 -4.15 3.73
CA THR A 320 11.68 -2.91 3.17
C THR A 320 11.31 -1.66 3.97
N PRO A 321 12.14 -0.58 3.89
CA PRO A 321 11.84 0.70 4.52
C PRO A 321 10.77 1.45 3.74
N GLY A 322 10.12 2.42 4.38
CA GLY A 322 9.41 3.49 3.68
C GLY A 322 10.41 4.37 2.92
N ILE A 323 9.98 4.94 1.79
CA ILE A 323 10.85 5.79 0.96
C ILE A 323 10.19 7.15 0.81
N LEU A 324 10.96 8.20 1.09
CA LEU A 324 10.69 9.59 0.76
C LEU A 324 11.66 10.01 -0.34
N LEU A 325 11.17 10.41 -1.50
CA LEU A 325 11.95 11.21 -2.45
C LEU A 325 11.33 12.60 -2.47
N MET A 326 12.14 13.63 -2.25
CA MET A 326 11.66 15.01 -2.16
C MET A 326 12.60 16.00 -2.85
N ASN A 327 12.02 17.08 -3.35
CA ASN A 327 12.76 18.26 -3.77
C ASN A 327 13.51 18.85 -2.55
N LYS A 328 14.79 19.18 -2.72
CA LYS A 328 15.64 19.75 -1.66
C LYS A 328 15.16 21.12 -1.14
N VAL A 329 14.24 21.81 -1.83
CA VAL A 329 13.57 23.05 -1.37
C VAL A 329 12.66 22.80 -0.16
N LEU A 330 12.10 21.60 -0.01
CA LEU A 330 11.29 21.23 1.15
C LEU A 330 12.15 20.99 2.41
N TYR A 331 13.47 20.84 2.27
CA TYR A 331 14.38 20.65 3.40
C TYR A 331 14.68 21.97 4.12
N ARG A 332 14.13 22.16 5.32
CA ARG A 332 14.22 23.40 6.10
C ARG A 332 15.21 23.36 7.27
N LEU A 333 15.91 22.23 7.47
CA LEU A 333 16.86 22.05 8.57
C LEU A 333 18.34 22.34 8.21
N ARG A 334 18.64 23.02 7.09
CA ARG A 334 20.04 23.24 6.67
C ARG A 334 20.90 23.95 7.73
N SER A 335 20.31 24.92 8.43
CA SER A 335 20.94 25.72 9.47
C SER A 335 20.60 25.23 10.89
N SER A 336 20.17 23.98 11.04
CA SER A 336 19.76 23.39 12.31
C SER A 336 20.21 21.92 12.37
N PRO A 337 20.22 21.28 13.55
CA PRO A 337 20.46 19.84 13.61
C PRO A 337 19.50 19.04 12.68
N PRO A 338 19.94 17.90 12.12
CA PRO A 338 19.07 17.04 11.32
C PRO A 338 17.87 16.53 12.10
N SER A 339 16.88 15.96 11.41
CA SER A 339 15.69 15.43 12.09
C SER A 339 16.01 14.33 13.10
N THR A 340 17.04 13.54 12.80
CA THR A 340 17.54 12.46 13.65
C THR A 340 19.05 12.61 13.80
N CYS A 341 19.50 13.12 14.95
CA CYS A 341 20.92 13.20 15.29
C CYS A 341 21.46 11.83 15.71
N GLY A 342 22.63 11.46 15.20
CA GLY A 342 23.30 10.22 15.57
C GLY A 342 24.67 10.08 14.91
N GLY A 343 25.36 8.98 15.20
CA GLY A 343 26.60 8.63 14.49
C GLY A 343 26.38 8.60 12.98
N GLY A 344 27.39 8.99 12.21
CA GLY A 344 27.29 9.05 10.74
C GLY A 344 26.63 10.31 10.17
N THR A 345 26.11 11.23 10.99
CA THR A 345 25.49 12.51 10.51
C THR A 345 26.39 13.73 10.61
N VAL A 346 27.60 13.56 11.13
CA VAL A 346 28.50 14.64 11.57
C VAL A 346 29.88 14.49 10.92
N ASN A 347 30.51 15.63 10.62
CA ASN A 347 31.93 15.74 10.33
C ASN A 347 32.75 15.90 11.60
N TYR A 348 32.21 16.59 12.61
CA TYR A 348 32.91 16.91 13.84
C TYR A 348 31.95 17.13 15.01
N VAL A 349 32.31 16.58 16.17
CA VAL A 349 31.62 16.77 17.46
C VAL A 349 32.70 16.96 18.53
N ASN A 350 32.52 17.95 19.41
CA ASN A 350 33.39 18.14 20.58
C ASN A 350 32.63 17.95 21.89
N GLY A 351 33.36 17.84 23.01
CA GLY A 351 32.80 17.67 24.35
C GLY A 351 32.53 18.96 25.11
N PHE A 352 32.65 20.13 24.48
CA PHE A 352 32.65 21.43 25.16
C PHE A 352 31.39 22.24 24.87
N ASN A 353 30.97 22.33 23.61
CA ASN A 353 29.82 23.14 23.20
C ASN A 353 29.10 22.52 22.01
N GLU A 354 27.80 22.27 22.16
CA GLU A 354 26.96 21.70 21.11
C GLU A 354 26.92 22.55 19.83
N LYS A 355 27.09 23.88 19.95
CA LYS A 355 27.06 24.81 18.82
C LYS A 355 28.24 24.64 17.85
N ASP A 356 29.31 23.99 18.30
CA ASP A 356 30.49 23.70 17.48
C ASP A 356 30.34 22.38 16.68
N THR A 357 29.21 21.68 16.84
CA THR A 357 28.93 20.45 16.08
C THR A 357 28.78 20.76 14.59
N LEU A 358 29.61 20.12 13.77
CA LEU A 358 29.56 20.24 12.32
C LEU A 358 28.82 19.04 11.74
N TYR A 359 27.57 19.25 11.33
CA TYR A 359 26.77 18.24 10.63
C TYR A 359 27.13 18.16 9.14
N LEU A 360 26.91 17.00 8.52
CA LEU A 360 27.13 16.77 7.08
C LEU A 360 26.25 17.68 6.22
N ASN A 361 26.75 18.17 5.09
CA ASN A 361 25.98 19.04 4.18
C ASN A 361 25.02 18.25 3.27
N GLU A 362 25.41 17.06 2.85
CA GLU A 362 24.60 16.22 1.95
C GLU A 362 23.39 15.65 2.67
N ILE A 363 22.19 16.05 2.24
CA ILE A 363 20.90 15.76 2.92
C ILE A 363 20.68 14.25 3.10
N GLU A 364 21.01 13.45 2.09
CA GLU A 364 20.78 11.99 2.10
C GLU A 364 21.60 11.30 3.19
N GLU A 365 22.84 11.75 3.44
CA GLU A 365 23.70 11.23 4.51
C GLU A 365 23.37 11.87 5.85
N ARG A 366 23.11 13.18 5.84
CA ARG A 366 22.76 14.00 7.02
C ARG A 366 21.52 13.48 7.75
N GLU A 367 20.54 12.93 7.03
CA GLU A 367 19.28 12.41 7.59
C GLU A 367 19.31 10.88 7.85
N ASN A 368 20.48 10.27 7.71
CA ASN A 368 20.68 8.83 7.85
C ASN A 368 21.48 8.51 9.13
N GLY A 369 21.00 9.00 10.27
CA GLY A 369 21.71 8.86 11.54
C GLY A 369 21.64 7.45 12.16
N GLY A 370 22.78 7.03 12.72
CA GLY A 370 23.00 5.70 13.25
C GLY A 370 23.36 4.69 12.17
N THR A 371 23.25 3.40 12.47
CA THR A 371 23.37 2.36 11.45
C THR A 371 22.14 2.41 10.53
N PRO A 372 22.34 2.55 9.21
CA PRO A 372 21.24 2.68 8.29
C PRO A 372 20.55 1.35 8.00
N GLN A 373 19.45 1.41 7.26
CA GLN A 373 18.64 0.26 6.89
C GLN A 373 19.25 -0.55 5.72
N ILE A 374 20.49 -1.00 5.88
CA ILE A 374 21.36 -1.58 4.84
C ILE A 374 20.63 -2.68 4.03
N ILE A 375 20.25 -3.77 4.69
CA ILE A 375 19.63 -4.93 4.03
C ILE A 375 18.27 -4.55 3.47
N GLN A 376 17.53 -3.71 4.19
CA GLN A 376 16.19 -3.29 3.80
C GLN A 376 16.23 -2.39 2.56
N THR A 377 17.24 -1.54 2.40
CA THR A 377 17.48 -0.72 1.21
C THR A 377 17.84 -1.58 0.01
N ILE A 378 18.75 -2.55 0.16
CA ILE A 378 19.10 -3.50 -0.91
C ILE A 378 17.87 -4.29 -1.33
N ARG A 379 17.08 -4.78 -0.38
CA ARG A 379 15.81 -5.47 -0.62
C ARG A 379 14.81 -4.59 -1.37
N ALA A 380 14.74 -3.30 -1.05
CA ALA A 380 13.87 -2.37 -1.77
C ALA A 380 14.30 -2.26 -3.23
N ALA A 381 15.60 -2.12 -3.50
CA ALA A 381 16.11 -2.06 -4.86
C ALA A 381 15.81 -3.34 -5.65
N LEU A 382 15.92 -4.52 -5.03
CA LEU A 382 15.51 -5.79 -5.64
C LEU A 382 14.01 -5.83 -5.95
N ALA A 383 13.15 -5.32 -5.05
CA ALA A 383 11.72 -5.25 -5.28
C ALA A 383 11.34 -4.27 -6.42
N PHE A 384 12.09 -3.18 -6.61
CA PHE A 384 11.98 -2.30 -7.78
C PHE A 384 12.40 -3.03 -9.06
N TRP A 385 13.54 -3.72 -9.02
CA TRP A 385 14.05 -4.49 -10.14
C TRP A 385 13.06 -5.54 -10.62
N VAL A 386 12.38 -6.25 -9.70
CA VAL A 386 11.34 -7.24 -10.04
C VAL A 386 10.26 -6.69 -10.96
N LYS A 387 9.87 -5.43 -10.77
CA LYS A 387 8.85 -4.78 -11.61
C LYS A 387 9.40 -4.40 -12.97
N ILE A 388 10.61 -3.84 -13.00
CA ILE A 388 11.29 -3.43 -14.23
C ILE A 388 11.54 -4.63 -15.14
N TYR A 389 11.94 -5.76 -14.56
CA TYR A 389 12.17 -7.01 -15.27
C TYR A 389 10.94 -7.52 -16.05
N ILE A 390 9.73 -7.39 -15.46
CA ILE A 390 8.46 -7.79 -16.10
C ILE A 390 8.01 -6.78 -17.16
N THR A 391 8.46 -5.53 -17.03
CA THR A 391 8.02 -4.35 -17.77
C THR A 391 6.63 -3.87 -17.39
N TYR A 392 6.47 -2.55 -17.39
CA TYR A 392 5.24 -1.87 -16.98
C TYR A 392 4.06 -2.19 -17.91
N HIS A 393 4.29 -2.26 -19.22
CA HIS A 393 3.25 -2.59 -20.22
C HIS A 393 2.55 -3.93 -19.94
N VAL A 394 3.32 -4.93 -19.50
CA VAL A 394 2.76 -6.26 -19.17
C VAL A 394 1.93 -6.19 -17.91
N ILE A 395 2.43 -5.49 -16.88
CA ILE A 395 1.73 -5.32 -15.60
C ILE A 395 0.41 -4.57 -15.81
N GLU A 396 0.45 -3.42 -16.50
CA GLU A 396 -0.72 -2.60 -16.79
C GLU A 396 -1.77 -3.40 -17.57
N ARG A 397 -1.38 -4.02 -18.69
CA ARG A 397 -2.30 -4.83 -19.50
C ARG A 397 -2.99 -5.91 -18.66
N GLN A 398 -2.23 -6.61 -17.83
CA GLN A 398 -2.77 -7.72 -17.05
C GLN A 398 -3.72 -7.26 -15.95
N GLU A 399 -3.41 -6.14 -15.30
CA GLU A 399 -4.29 -5.55 -14.28
C GLU A 399 -5.54 -4.93 -14.88
N ASP A 400 -5.47 -4.31 -16.06
CA ASP A 400 -6.63 -3.79 -16.80
C ASP A 400 -7.57 -4.95 -17.20
N ILE A 401 -7.00 -6.08 -17.66
CA ILE A 401 -7.76 -7.30 -17.95
C ILE A 401 -8.49 -7.81 -16.71
N TYR A 402 -7.80 -7.95 -15.58
CA TYR A 402 -8.40 -8.44 -14.35
C TYR A 402 -9.45 -7.48 -13.79
N THR A 403 -9.16 -6.19 -13.80
CA THR A 403 -10.08 -5.15 -13.33
C THR A 403 -11.37 -5.18 -14.13
N ARG A 404 -11.29 -5.07 -15.46
CA ARG A 404 -12.47 -5.04 -16.32
C ARG A 404 -13.33 -6.30 -16.16
N ARG A 405 -12.71 -7.48 -16.21
CA ARG A 405 -13.42 -8.77 -16.02
C ARG A 405 -14.08 -8.87 -14.65
N ALA A 406 -13.38 -8.45 -13.59
CA ALA A 406 -13.93 -8.50 -12.23
C ALA A 406 -15.10 -7.52 -12.05
N LEU A 407 -14.98 -6.28 -12.55
CA LEU A 407 -16.04 -5.27 -12.47
C LEU A 407 -17.27 -5.69 -13.27
N GLU A 408 -17.10 -6.19 -14.49
CA GLU A 408 -18.18 -6.67 -15.35
C GLU A 408 -18.93 -7.84 -14.71
N ARG A 409 -18.18 -8.86 -14.25
CA ARG A 409 -18.75 -10.07 -13.68
C ARG A 409 -19.44 -9.81 -12.33
N LEU A 410 -18.74 -9.16 -11.39
CA LEU A 410 -19.30 -8.91 -10.06
C LEU A 410 -20.38 -7.82 -10.08
N GLY A 411 -20.25 -6.81 -10.95
CA GLY A 411 -21.21 -5.72 -11.09
C GLY A 411 -22.55 -6.16 -11.69
N SER A 412 -22.55 -7.24 -12.47
CA SER A 412 -23.77 -7.86 -13.00
C SER A 412 -24.59 -8.61 -11.94
N ASN A 413 -24.01 -8.90 -10.76
CA ASN A 413 -24.68 -9.62 -9.71
C ASN A 413 -25.48 -8.67 -8.80
N LYS A 414 -26.81 -8.79 -8.79
CA LYS A 414 -27.73 -7.95 -7.99
C LYS A 414 -27.50 -7.97 -6.47
N ASN A 415 -26.83 -9.00 -5.97
CA ASN A 415 -26.51 -9.16 -4.55
C ASN A 415 -25.12 -8.61 -4.20
N ILE A 416 -24.36 -8.09 -5.17
CA ILE A 416 -23.04 -7.51 -4.94
C ILE A 416 -23.10 -6.02 -5.27
N GLU A 417 -22.52 -5.20 -4.40
CA GLU A 417 -22.31 -3.79 -4.68
C GLU A 417 -20.81 -3.49 -4.60
N ILE A 418 -20.26 -3.03 -5.71
CA ILE A 418 -18.88 -2.60 -5.79
C ILE A 418 -18.81 -1.15 -5.33
N LEU A 419 -17.89 -0.86 -4.41
CA LEU A 419 -17.72 0.48 -3.85
C LEU A 419 -16.89 1.38 -4.78
N GLY A 420 -17.26 2.67 -4.81
CA GLY A 420 -16.65 3.71 -5.63
C GLY A 420 -17.09 3.67 -7.10
N ASN A 421 -16.65 4.65 -7.89
CA ASN A 421 -17.06 4.81 -9.28
C ASN A 421 -16.49 3.71 -10.19
N SER A 422 -17.29 2.70 -10.56
CA SER A 422 -16.88 1.56 -11.40
C SER A 422 -16.51 1.90 -12.85
N LYS A 423 -16.74 3.14 -13.30
CA LYS A 423 -16.51 3.55 -14.69
C LYS A 423 -15.14 4.17 -14.94
N VAL A 424 -14.38 4.48 -13.87
CA VAL A 424 -13.06 5.11 -13.99
C VAL A 424 -11.94 4.08 -13.92
N ARG A 425 -10.79 4.43 -14.50
CA ARG A 425 -9.57 3.62 -14.42
C ARG A 425 -9.14 3.45 -12.96
N ARG A 426 -8.73 2.24 -12.63
CA ARG A 426 -8.36 1.85 -11.27
C ARG A 426 -7.30 0.77 -11.27
N GLN A 427 -6.56 0.69 -10.16
CA GLN A 427 -5.80 -0.50 -9.79
C GLN A 427 -6.78 -1.66 -9.63
N ALA A 428 -6.31 -2.89 -9.84
CA ALA A 428 -7.06 -4.13 -9.63
C ALA A 428 -7.34 -4.41 -8.14
N ILE A 429 -8.03 -3.48 -7.49
CA ILE A 429 -8.50 -3.48 -6.10
C ILE A 429 -10.02 -3.39 -6.18
N VAL A 430 -10.71 -4.37 -5.60
CA VAL A 430 -12.16 -4.43 -5.61
C VAL A 430 -12.63 -4.51 -4.17
N SER A 431 -13.25 -3.42 -3.72
CA SER A 431 -13.99 -3.36 -2.46
C SER A 431 -15.48 -3.52 -2.74
N PHE A 432 -16.15 -4.40 -2.00
CA PHE A 432 -17.54 -4.73 -2.25
C PHE A 432 -18.31 -5.08 -0.97
N LEU A 433 -19.63 -4.94 -1.08
CA LEU A 433 -20.62 -5.42 -0.12
C LEU A 433 -21.38 -6.59 -0.72
N ILE A 434 -21.78 -7.54 0.13
CA ILE A 434 -22.66 -8.65 -0.27
C ILE A 434 -24.00 -8.49 0.44
N TYR A 435 -25.07 -8.44 -0.33
CA TYR A 435 -26.45 -8.38 0.12
C TYR A 435 -27.11 -9.75 0.08
N LYS A 436 -28.25 -9.86 0.78
CA LYS A 436 -29.11 -11.03 0.76
C LYS A 436 -29.74 -11.22 -0.62
N THR A 437 -29.85 -12.47 -1.06
CA THR A 437 -30.79 -12.86 -2.11
C THR A 437 -32.22 -12.63 -1.63
N ASN A 438 -32.85 -11.56 -2.09
CA ASN A 438 -34.27 -11.33 -1.83
C ASN A 438 -35.13 -12.31 -2.64
N ASN A 439 -36.15 -12.90 -2.02
CA ASN A 439 -37.28 -13.47 -2.74
C ASN A 439 -38.09 -12.28 -3.26
N VAL A 440 -37.78 -11.77 -4.45
CA VAL A 440 -38.84 -11.14 -5.23
C VAL A 440 -39.58 -12.32 -5.85
N LYS A 441 -40.81 -12.58 -5.40
CA LYS A 441 -41.74 -13.35 -6.22
C LYS A 441 -41.93 -12.51 -7.49
N GLU A 442 -41.53 -13.02 -8.64
CA GLU A 442 -42.04 -12.52 -9.91
C GLU A 442 -43.53 -12.84 -9.92
N GLY A 443 -44.38 -11.82 -9.79
CA GLY A 443 -45.83 -11.95 -9.73
C GLY A 443 -46.38 -11.54 -8.37
N ASP A 444 -46.72 -10.26 -8.24
CA ASP A 444 -47.89 -9.74 -7.52
C ASP A 444 -48.04 -8.28 -8.02
N ASN A 445 -48.67 -8.15 -9.18
CA ASN A 445 -49.42 -6.95 -9.53
C ASN A 445 -50.69 -7.01 -8.68
N ASP A 446 -50.93 -5.99 -7.87
CA ASP A 446 -52.24 -5.32 -7.70
C ASP A 446 -52.25 -4.52 -6.40
N GLY A 447 -52.76 -3.28 -6.48
CA GLY A 447 -53.14 -2.47 -5.32
C GLY A 447 -52.67 -1.03 -5.41
N GLU A 448 -53.50 -0.21 -6.05
CA GLU A 448 -53.45 1.25 -6.09
C GLU A 448 -53.34 1.89 -4.71
N ASP A 449 -52.49 2.91 -4.58
CA ASP A 449 -52.88 4.16 -3.92
C ASP A 449 -51.95 5.30 -4.38
N THR A 450 -52.56 6.26 -5.07
CA THR A 450 -51.94 7.46 -5.63
C THR A 450 -52.32 8.65 -4.76
N ASP A 451 -51.35 9.28 -4.08
CA ASP A 451 -51.05 10.72 -4.13
C ASP A 451 -50.40 11.24 -2.82
N PHE A 452 -49.17 11.74 -2.92
CA PHE A 452 -48.83 13.17 -2.75
C PHE A 452 -47.33 13.39 -3.01
N TYR A 453 -47.00 14.26 -3.97
CA TYR A 453 -45.66 14.54 -4.50
C TYR A 453 -44.80 15.44 -3.59
N LEU A 454 -43.50 15.12 -3.42
CA LEU A 454 -42.32 15.98 -3.66
C LEU A 454 -41.04 15.45 -2.96
N LEU A 455 -39.97 15.29 -3.76
CA LEU A 455 -38.55 15.06 -3.40
C LEU A 455 -38.19 13.72 -2.71
N GLY A 456 -37.69 12.77 -3.51
CA GLY A 456 -36.96 11.60 -3.01
C GLY A 456 -37.07 10.42 -3.95
N GLU A 457 -36.08 10.24 -4.83
CA GLU A 457 -35.93 9.01 -5.61
C GLU A 457 -35.97 7.80 -4.68
N THR A 458 -37.05 7.04 -4.75
CA THR A 458 -37.29 5.82 -3.97
C THR A 458 -36.33 4.72 -4.41
N VAL A 459 -35.12 4.73 -3.85
CA VAL A 459 -34.25 3.56 -3.77
C VAL A 459 -35.03 2.50 -2.99
N LYS A 460 -35.46 1.41 -3.67
CA LYS A 460 -35.93 0.19 -2.99
C LYS A 460 -34.86 -0.20 -1.96
N LYS A 461 -35.12 0.08 -0.68
CA LYS A 461 -34.13 -0.01 0.42
C LYS A 461 -33.59 -1.44 0.47
N ARG A 462 -32.38 -1.66 -0.05
CA ARG A 462 -31.69 -2.95 0.04
C ARG A 462 -31.57 -3.33 1.53
N ASP A 463 -31.75 -4.61 1.85
CA ASP A 463 -31.55 -5.13 3.22
C ASP A 463 -30.10 -4.87 3.67
N LYS A 464 -29.78 -5.01 4.96
CA LYS A 464 -28.41 -4.79 5.44
C LYS A 464 -27.44 -5.81 4.81
N PRO A 465 -26.23 -5.39 4.38
CA PRO A 465 -25.24 -6.30 3.83
C PRO A 465 -24.70 -7.28 4.88
N LEU A 466 -24.07 -8.36 4.42
CA LEU A 466 -23.22 -9.20 5.27
C LEU A 466 -22.03 -8.38 5.76
N HIS A 467 -21.63 -8.62 7.01
CA HIS A 467 -20.48 -7.94 7.61
C HIS A 467 -19.19 -8.24 6.82
N GLY A 468 -18.43 -7.21 6.43
CA GLY A 468 -17.20 -7.38 5.63
C GLY A 468 -16.19 -8.38 6.21
N PRO A 469 -15.86 -8.31 7.52
CA PRO A 469 -15.07 -9.33 8.20
C PRO A 469 -15.68 -10.74 8.20
N PHE A 470 -17.01 -10.89 8.18
CA PHE A 470 -17.64 -12.20 8.05
C PHE A 470 -17.42 -12.80 6.67
N VAL A 471 -17.62 -12.00 5.61
CA VAL A 471 -17.36 -12.42 4.23
C VAL A 471 -15.89 -12.81 4.05
N ALA A 472 -14.95 -12.04 4.62
CA ALA A 472 -13.52 -12.38 4.59
C ALA A 472 -13.21 -13.71 5.32
N VAL A 473 -13.86 -13.95 6.48
CA VAL A 473 -13.75 -15.23 7.20
C VAL A 473 -14.31 -16.39 6.38
N LEU A 474 -15.44 -16.21 5.68
CA LEU A 474 -15.99 -17.26 4.80
C LEU A 474 -15.08 -17.54 3.60
N LEU A 475 -14.50 -16.52 2.97
CA LEU A 475 -13.51 -16.68 1.90
C LEU A 475 -12.30 -17.50 2.38
N ASN A 476 -11.81 -17.21 3.60
CA ASN A 476 -10.74 -17.98 4.23
C ASN A 476 -11.15 -19.42 4.52
N ASP A 477 -12.23 -19.62 5.27
CA ASP A 477 -12.59 -20.93 5.82
C ASP A 477 -13.08 -21.90 4.75
N LEU A 478 -13.86 -21.41 3.76
CA LEU A 478 -14.42 -22.27 2.72
C LEU A 478 -13.45 -22.50 1.57
N PHE A 479 -12.58 -21.53 1.26
CA PHE A 479 -11.84 -21.50 0.00
C PHE A 479 -10.33 -21.26 0.15
N GLY A 480 -9.84 -20.95 1.35
CA GLY A 480 -8.44 -20.59 1.57
C GLY A 480 -8.06 -19.19 1.05
N ILE A 481 -9.05 -18.39 0.63
CA ILE A 481 -8.84 -17.08 0.02
C ILE A 481 -8.59 -16.03 1.10
N GLN A 482 -7.41 -15.41 1.07
CA GLN A 482 -7.00 -14.37 2.01
C GLN A 482 -7.46 -13.01 1.50
N ALA A 483 -8.64 -12.59 1.95
CA ALA A 483 -9.22 -11.27 1.71
C ALA A 483 -9.16 -10.40 2.98
N ARG A 484 -9.45 -9.10 2.86
CA ARG A 484 -9.50 -8.19 4.01
C ARG A 484 -10.91 -7.68 4.25
N GLY A 485 -11.39 -7.79 5.50
CA GLY A 485 -12.64 -7.18 5.95
C GLY A 485 -12.40 -5.94 6.82
N GLY A 486 -13.25 -4.92 6.71
CA GLY A 486 -13.23 -3.71 7.56
C GLY A 486 -13.17 -2.41 6.76
N CYS A 487 -12.68 -1.33 7.38
CA CYS A 487 -12.63 0.01 6.79
C CYS A 487 -11.28 0.37 6.15
N ALA A 488 -10.36 -0.60 6.01
CA ALA A 488 -9.08 -0.48 5.31
C ALA A 488 -8.23 0.76 5.64
N CYS A 489 -8.28 1.26 6.89
CA CYS A 489 -7.58 2.47 7.32
C CYS A 489 -7.94 3.73 6.50
N ALA A 490 -9.19 3.81 6.04
CA ALA A 490 -9.74 4.91 5.26
C ALA A 490 -11.11 5.32 5.83
N GLY A 491 -11.16 5.57 7.15
CA GLY A 491 -12.39 5.85 7.89
C GLY A 491 -13.27 6.95 7.30
N PRO A 492 -12.73 8.17 7.03
CA PRO A 492 -13.49 9.25 6.41
C PRO A 492 -14.06 8.88 5.04
N TYR A 493 -13.26 8.23 4.18
CA TYR A 493 -13.75 7.77 2.88
C TYR A 493 -14.82 6.68 3.03
N GLY A 494 -14.66 5.79 4.01
CA GLY A 494 -15.66 4.80 4.37
C GLY A 494 -16.98 5.41 4.83
N HIS A 495 -16.95 6.59 5.48
CA HIS A 495 -18.17 7.31 5.80
C HIS A 495 -18.87 7.81 4.54
N SER A 496 -18.14 8.38 3.58
CA SER A 496 -18.71 8.80 2.30
C SER A 496 -19.28 7.62 1.52
N LEU A 497 -18.55 6.50 1.43
CA LEU A 497 -18.97 5.30 0.69
C LEU A 497 -20.18 4.60 1.32
N LEU A 498 -20.35 4.69 2.64
CA LEU A 498 -21.42 4.00 3.38
C LEU A 498 -22.50 4.96 3.89
N ASN A 499 -22.49 6.21 3.43
CA ASN A 499 -23.44 7.26 3.81
C ASN A 499 -23.55 7.45 5.34
N VAL A 500 -22.41 7.45 6.04
CA VAL A 500 -22.33 7.71 7.49
C VAL A 500 -22.19 9.20 7.71
N ASN A 501 -23.27 9.85 8.15
CA ASN A 501 -23.23 11.27 8.51
C ASN A 501 -22.57 11.50 9.88
N GLN A 502 -22.39 12.77 10.25
CA GLN A 502 -21.73 13.17 11.50
C GLN A 502 -22.42 12.60 12.74
N THR A 503 -23.76 12.67 12.82
CA THR A 503 -24.53 12.15 13.96
C THR A 503 -24.29 10.65 14.13
N THR A 504 -24.41 9.88 13.04
CA THR A 504 -24.18 8.44 13.12
C THR A 504 -22.73 8.10 13.44
N SER A 505 -21.77 8.87 12.90
CA SER A 505 -20.35 8.70 13.24
C SER A 505 -20.09 8.90 14.74
N LEU A 506 -20.70 9.90 15.37
CA LEU A 506 -20.58 10.14 16.81
C LEU A 506 -21.26 9.04 17.64
N ASN A 507 -22.39 8.51 17.17
CA ASN A 507 -23.04 7.38 17.84
C ASN A 507 -22.19 6.09 17.74
N ILE A 508 -21.57 5.83 16.59
CA ILE A 508 -20.58 4.74 16.42
C ILE A 508 -19.43 4.92 17.40
N LYS A 509 -18.88 6.15 17.52
CA LYS A 509 -17.83 6.47 18.50
C LYS A 509 -18.28 6.14 19.92
N SER A 510 -19.46 6.60 20.33
CA SER A 510 -20.00 6.35 21.68
C SER A 510 -20.15 4.85 21.98
N ALA A 511 -20.67 4.07 21.02
CA ALA A 511 -20.77 2.62 21.16
C ALA A 511 -19.38 1.95 21.31
N ILE A 512 -18.37 2.41 20.57
CA ILE A 512 -16.98 1.93 20.71
C ILE A 512 -16.43 2.26 22.11
N GLU A 513 -16.69 3.45 22.65
CA GLU A 513 -16.29 3.86 24.01
C GLU A 513 -16.96 3.00 25.09
N GLN A 514 -18.17 2.51 24.85
CA GLN A 514 -18.86 1.53 25.70
C GLN A 514 -18.32 0.10 25.55
N GLY A 515 -17.34 -0.11 24.68
CA GLY A 515 -16.67 -1.40 24.46
C GLY A 515 -17.23 -2.21 23.27
N TYR A 516 -18.14 -1.65 22.48
CA TYR A 516 -18.73 -2.32 21.31
C TYR A 516 -17.97 -2.02 20.01
N SER A 517 -16.69 -2.41 19.90
CA SER A 517 -15.92 -2.14 18.67
C SER A 517 -16.46 -2.84 17.42
N GLY A 518 -17.30 -3.87 17.58
CA GLY A 518 -17.89 -4.61 16.48
C GLY A 518 -18.90 -3.83 15.64
N VAL A 519 -19.39 -2.67 16.11
CA VAL A 519 -20.35 -1.85 15.35
C VAL A 519 -19.73 -1.16 14.14
N LYS A 520 -18.39 -1.15 14.05
CA LYS A 520 -17.66 -0.48 12.98
C LYS A 520 -18.14 -0.97 11.61
N PRO A 521 -18.65 -0.08 10.75
CA PRO A 521 -19.03 -0.46 9.40
C PRO A 521 -17.78 -0.77 8.56
N GLY A 522 -17.98 -1.51 7.47
CA GLY A 522 -16.89 -1.89 6.59
C GLY A 522 -17.35 -2.81 5.47
N TRP A 523 -16.40 -3.17 4.62
CA TRP A 523 -16.61 -3.96 3.41
C TRP A 523 -15.61 -5.11 3.34
N THR A 524 -15.67 -5.90 2.27
CA THR A 524 -14.62 -6.85 1.92
C THR A 524 -13.82 -6.31 0.76
N ARG A 525 -12.50 -6.45 0.81
CA ARG A 525 -11.57 -6.04 -0.24
C ARG A 525 -10.74 -7.23 -0.70
N ILE A 526 -10.67 -7.38 -2.01
CA ILE A 526 -9.76 -8.28 -2.71
C ILE A 526 -8.93 -7.49 -3.73
N SER A 527 -7.83 -8.08 -4.18
CA SER A 527 -6.93 -7.49 -5.16
C SER A 527 -6.34 -8.56 -6.06
N PHE A 528 -6.16 -8.21 -7.33
CA PHE A 528 -5.66 -9.11 -8.37
C PHE A 528 -4.31 -8.60 -8.88
N PRO A 529 -3.18 -9.14 -8.38
CA PRO A 529 -1.89 -8.71 -8.86
C PRO A 529 -1.66 -9.22 -10.29
N TYR A 530 -0.85 -8.51 -11.06
CA TYR A 530 -0.51 -8.84 -12.45
C TYR A 530 0.06 -10.25 -12.67
N TYR A 531 0.62 -10.90 -11.65
CA TYR A 531 1.18 -12.25 -11.78
C TYR A 531 0.23 -13.36 -11.34
N MET A 532 -0.99 -13.03 -10.89
CA MET A 532 -2.01 -14.04 -10.55
C MET A 532 -2.28 -14.93 -11.77
N SER A 533 -2.53 -16.22 -11.56
CA SER A 533 -2.98 -17.11 -12.64
C SER A 533 -4.45 -16.88 -13.00
N ASN A 534 -4.84 -17.20 -14.24
CA ASN A 534 -6.23 -17.05 -14.66
C ASN A 534 -7.14 -18.00 -13.86
N GLU A 535 -6.63 -19.18 -13.50
CA GLU A 535 -7.32 -20.17 -12.69
C GLU A 535 -7.58 -19.65 -11.27
N GLU A 536 -6.58 -19.03 -10.63
CA GLU A 536 -6.74 -18.38 -9.32
C GLU A 536 -7.70 -17.19 -9.39
N PHE A 537 -7.60 -16.37 -10.44
CA PHE A 537 -8.51 -15.23 -10.67
C PHE A 537 -9.98 -15.68 -10.77
N GLU A 538 -10.24 -16.68 -11.61
CA GLU A 538 -11.57 -17.27 -11.81
C GLU A 538 -12.12 -17.90 -10.53
N PHE A 539 -11.28 -18.63 -9.79
CA PHE A 539 -11.65 -19.22 -8.51
C PHE A 539 -12.05 -18.17 -7.48
N VAL A 540 -11.30 -17.06 -7.38
CA VAL A 540 -11.62 -15.97 -6.45
C VAL A 540 -12.98 -15.33 -6.79
N LEU A 541 -13.24 -15.05 -8.07
CA LEU A 541 -14.53 -14.48 -8.49
C LEU A 541 -15.70 -15.45 -8.22
N ALA A 542 -15.53 -16.73 -8.55
CA ALA A 542 -16.54 -17.75 -8.29
C ALA A 542 -16.84 -17.91 -6.79
N ALA A 543 -15.83 -17.79 -5.92
CA ALA A 543 -16.00 -17.81 -4.48
C ALA A 543 -16.80 -16.60 -3.98
N VAL A 544 -16.57 -15.40 -4.52
CA VAL A 544 -17.35 -14.20 -4.18
C VAL A 544 -18.81 -14.37 -4.61
N GLU A 545 -19.07 -14.87 -5.83
CA GLU A 545 -20.42 -15.15 -6.32
C GLU A 545 -21.13 -16.24 -5.50
N PHE A 546 -20.38 -17.26 -5.07
CA PHE A 546 -20.88 -18.26 -4.14
C PHE A 546 -21.37 -17.59 -2.84
N LEU A 547 -20.60 -16.68 -2.26
CA LEU A 547 -21.02 -15.97 -1.04
C LEU A 547 -22.19 -15.02 -1.29
N ALA A 548 -22.30 -14.42 -2.47
CA ALA A 548 -23.47 -13.64 -2.88
C ALA A 548 -24.75 -14.48 -2.96
N THR A 549 -24.63 -15.80 -3.15
CA THR A 549 -25.76 -16.74 -3.25
C THR A 549 -26.06 -17.44 -1.91
N TYR A 550 -25.02 -17.93 -1.24
CA TYR A 550 -25.10 -18.82 -0.08
C TYR A 550 -24.56 -18.21 1.22
N GLY A 551 -23.80 -17.12 1.18
CA GLY A 551 -23.02 -16.61 2.31
C GLY A 551 -23.85 -16.37 3.58
N GLN A 552 -25.07 -15.84 3.43
CA GLN A 552 -25.97 -15.63 4.58
C GLN A 552 -26.32 -16.94 5.31
N ARG A 553 -26.39 -18.07 4.59
CA ARG A 553 -26.79 -19.37 5.15
C ARG A 553 -25.76 -19.91 6.14
N PHE A 554 -24.52 -19.42 6.07
CA PHE A 554 -23.44 -19.81 6.99
C PHE A 554 -23.49 -19.05 8.32
N LEU A 555 -24.29 -17.98 8.45
CA LEU A 555 -24.38 -17.19 9.70
C LEU A 555 -24.59 -18.06 10.96
N PRO A 556 -25.47 -19.07 10.99
CA PRO A 556 -25.68 -19.92 12.16
C PRO A 556 -24.42 -20.63 12.67
N LEU A 557 -23.48 -20.96 11.76
CA LEU A 557 -22.25 -21.69 12.06
C LEU A 557 -21.20 -20.86 12.79
N TYR A 558 -21.31 -19.53 12.76
CA TYR A 558 -20.31 -18.64 13.35
C TYR A 558 -20.84 -17.91 14.58
N ARG A 559 -19.96 -17.40 15.44
CA ARG A 559 -20.29 -16.49 16.54
C ARG A 559 -19.69 -15.13 16.23
N PHE A 560 -20.47 -14.07 16.40
CA PHE A 560 -19.99 -12.70 16.33
C PHE A 560 -19.64 -12.20 17.72
N ASN A 561 -18.50 -11.53 17.86
CA ASN A 561 -18.09 -10.86 19.10
C ASN A 561 -18.26 -9.35 18.95
N TRP A 562 -19.28 -8.80 19.61
CA TRP A 562 -19.58 -7.37 19.60
C TRP A 562 -18.45 -6.49 20.17
N LYS A 563 -17.59 -7.04 21.04
CA LYS A 563 -16.48 -6.27 21.63
C LYS A 563 -15.31 -6.11 20.67
N SER A 564 -15.02 -7.12 19.85
CA SER A 564 -13.87 -7.12 18.92
C SER A 564 -14.25 -6.92 17.45
N GLY A 565 -15.49 -7.20 17.06
CA GLY A 565 -15.91 -7.30 15.67
C GLY A 565 -15.49 -8.59 14.97
N SER A 566 -14.93 -9.57 15.70
CA SER A 566 -14.45 -10.82 15.12
C SER A 566 -15.56 -11.87 14.95
N TRP A 567 -15.40 -12.69 13.92
CA TRP A 567 -16.24 -13.86 13.65
C TRP A 567 -15.45 -15.13 13.93
N THR A 568 -16.05 -16.09 14.62
CA THR A 568 -15.38 -17.36 14.98
C THR A 568 -16.31 -18.53 14.71
N PHE A 569 -15.80 -19.56 14.06
CA PHE A 569 -16.57 -20.77 13.79
C PHE A 569 -16.94 -21.49 15.09
N LYS A 570 -18.20 -21.92 15.22
CA LYS A 570 -18.70 -22.66 16.40
C LYS A 570 -18.32 -24.14 16.24
N LYS A 571 -17.30 -24.61 16.97
CA LYS A 571 -16.92 -26.05 16.97
C LYS A 571 -18.10 -26.99 17.23
N LYS A 572 -19.02 -26.62 18.13
CA LYS A 572 -20.26 -27.38 18.40
C LYS A 572 -21.18 -27.54 17.18
N ALA A 573 -21.07 -26.66 16.18
CA ALA A 573 -21.87 -26.78 14.95
C ALA A 573 -21.44 -27.96 14.06
N LEU A 574 -20.24 -28.51 14.25
CA LEU A 574 -19.77 -29.70 13.53
C LEU A 574 -20.49 -30.99 13.97
N TYR A 575 -20.93 -31.02 15.23
CA TYR A 575 -21.45 -32.22 15.90
C TYR A 575 -22.95 -32.15 16.20
N LYS A 576 -23.65 -31.12 15.69
CA LYS A 576 -25.10 -31.02 15.83
C LYS A 576 -25.77 -31.78 14.69
N ASP A 577 -26.69 -32.67 15.03
CA ASP A 577 -27.54 -33.43 14.10
C ASP A 577 -28.60 -32.56 13.39
N GLN A 578 -28.42 -31.25 13.29
CA GLN A 578 -29.47 -30.29 12.92
C GLN A 578 -29.49 -29.88 11.44
N TYR A 579 -28.62 -30.45 10.58
CA TYR A 579 -28.50 -30.07 9.17
C TYR A 579 -28.78 -31.29 8.29
N SER A 580 -29.92 -31.31 7.60
CA SER A 580 -30.57 -32.52 7.07
C SER A 580 -30.27 -32.87 5.61
N GLU A 581 -30.19 -34.19 5.38
CA GLU A 581 -30.33 -35.02 4.16
C GLU A 581 -29.26 -34.99 3.04
N PHE A 582 -28.49 -36.08 2.97
CA PHE A 582 -27.96 -36.62 1.70
C PHE A 582 -28.69 -37.95 1.44
N ALA A 583 -29.09 -38.20 0.18
CA ALA A 583 -29.89 -39.34 -0.29
C ALA A 583 -29.80 -40.60 0.61
N GLY A 584 -30.87 -40.87 1.38
CA GLY A 584 -30.97 -42.07 2.23
C GLY A 584 -31.54 -41.91 3.66
N GLY A 585 -32.09 -40.75 4.05
CA GLY A 585 -32.96 -40.63 5.23
C GLY A 585 -32.29 -40.67 6.62
N ASN A 586 -30.95 -40.73 6.74
CA ASN A 586 -30.28 -40.67 8.03
C ASN A 586 -29.73 -39.25 8.33
N LEU A 587 -30.06 -38.71 9.52
CA LEU A 587 -29.45 -37.47 10.03
C LEU A 587 -27.97 -37.71 10.33
N MET A 588 -27.09 -36.84 9.79
CA MET A 588 -25.65 -36.91 10.04
C MET A 588 -25.11 -35.55 10.48
N PRO A 589 -24.22 -35.49 11.48
CA PRO A 589 -23.50 -34.26 11.81
C PRO A 589 -22.75 -33.68 10.62
N LEU A 590 -22.58 -32.35 10.58
CA LEU A 590 -21.83 -31.64 9.53
C LEU A 590 -20.41 -32.23 9.32
N ALA A 591 -19.75 -32.67 10.40
CA ALA A 591 -18.46 -33.36 10.30
C ALA A 591 -18.54 -34.67 9.51
N GLY A 592 -19.58 -35.47 9.74
CA GLY A 592 -19.83 -36.72 9.04
C GLY A 592 -20.17 -36.50 7.56
N LEU A 593 -21.01 -35.50 7.26
CA LEU A 593 -21.29 -35.08 5.89
C LEU A 593 -20.01 -34.68 5.16
N MET A 594 -19.18 -33.85 5.79
CA MET A 594 -17.91 -33.41 5.21
C MET A 594 -16.91 -34.57 5.03
N GLN A 595 -16.98 -35.61 5.85
CA GLN A 595 -16.19 -36.82 5.66
C GLN A 595 -16.72 -37.64 4.48
N ALA A 596 -18.03 -37.84 4.39
CA ALA A 596 -18.68 -38.57 3.30
C ALA A 596 -18.43 -37.92 1.92
N ILE A 597 -18.51 -36.58 1.82
CA ILE A 597 -18.19 -35.86 0.58
C ILE A 597 -16.72 -36.06 0.20
N ARG A 598 -15.80 -35.97 1.17
CA ARG A 598 -14.36 -36.14 0.92
C ARG A 598 -13.99 -37.56 0.51
N SER A 599 -14.65 -38.57 1.08
CA SER A 599 -14.45 -39.97 0.67
C SER A 599 -14.90 -40.23 -0.77
N ARG A 600 -15.90 -39.49 -1.29
CA ARG A 600 -16.32 -39.60 -2.70
C ARG A 600 -15.39 -38.86 -3.66
N ASP A 601 -14.91 -37.67 -3.28
CA ASP A 601 -14.01 -36.87 -4.13
C ASP A 601 -12.59 -37.46 -4.20
N GLY A 602 -12.14 -38.14 -3.14
CA GLY A 602 -10.80 -38.74 -3.04
C GLY A 602 -10.48 -39.82 -4.09
N ASP A 603 -11.51 -40.51 -4.61
CA ASP A 603 -11.35 -41.55 -5.62
C ASP A 603 -11.23 -40.98 -7.06
N SER A 604 -11.54 -39.70 -7.27
CA SER A 604 -11.58 -39.09 -8.61
C SER A 604 -10.28 -38.36 -9.02
N ILE A 605 -9.46 -37.95 -8.04
CA ILE A 605 -8.25 -37.13 -8.27
C ILE A 605 -7.04 -37.98 -8.70
N THR A 606 -7.11 -39.31 -8.61
CA THR A 606 -5.95 -40.21 -8.80
C THR A 606 -5.77 -40.80 -10.21
N GLN A 607 -6.67 -40.57 -11.18
CA GLN A 607 -6.65 -41.34 -12.44
C GLN A 607 -6.27 -40.63 -13.76
N ASN A 608 -6.01 -39.32 -13.83
CA ASN A 608 -5.65 -38.70 -15.13
C ASN A 608 -4.53 -37.65 -15.02
N SER A 609 -3.27 -38.04 -15.26
CA SER A 609 -2.20 -37.09 -15.56
C SER A 609 -1.11 -37.69 -16.46
N THR A 610 -1.10 -37.34 -17.75
CA THR A 610 0.05 -37.54 -18.65
C THR A 610 0.45 -36.26 -19.37
N LYS A 611 1.72 -35.88 -19.11
CA LYS A 611 2.66 -34.98 -19.83
C LYS A 611 2.25 -33.53 -20.19
N TYR A 612 2.94 -32.61 -19.49
CA TYR A 612 2.76 -31.16 -19.34
C TYR A 612 1.52 -30.77 -18.51
N SER A 613 1.69 -29.90 -17.49
CA SER A 613 0.63 -29.31 -16.61
C SER A 613 0.25 -29.97 -15.26
N ASN A 614 1.03 -30.89 -14.71
CA ASN A 614 0.62 -31.65 -13.49
C ASN A 614 0.23 -30.74 -12.30
N GLN A 615 0.94 -29.64 -12.07
CA GLN A 615 0.69 -28.78 -10.91
C GLN A 615 -0.53 -27.85 -11.04
N SER A 616 -0.76 -27.29 -12.24
CA SER A 616 -1.95 -26.50 -12.53
C SER A 616 -3.21 -27.35 -12.49
N ALA A 617 -3.15 -28.58 -13.02
CA ALA A 617 -4.27 -29.53 -12.96
C ALA A 617 -4.62 -29.91 -11.51
N ILE A 618 -3.62 -30.19 -10.67
CA ILE A 618 -3.81 -30.45 -9.24
C ILE A 618 -4.46 -29.24 -8.53
N MET A 619 -4.01 -28.02 -8.84
CA MET A 619 -4.58 -26.80 -8.29
C MET A 619 -6.07 -26.63 -8.67
N ILE A 620 -6.40 -26.82 -9.95
CA ILE A 620 -7.79 -26.73 -10.46
C ILE A 620 -8.67 -27.77 -9.75
N GLY A 621 -8.23 -29.03 -9.67
CA GLY A 621 -8.99 -30.09 -8.99
C GLY A 621 -9.24 -29.78 -7.51
N LYS A 622 -8.29 -29.15 -6.82
CA LYS A 622 -8.51 -28.65 -5.44
C LYS A 622 -9.58 -27.56 -5.39
N TYR A 623 -9.53 -26.58 -6.29
CA TYR A 623 -10.50 -25.48 -6.35
C TYR A 623 -11.92 -25.97 -6.65
N GLU A 624 -12.06 -26.93 -7.57
CA GLU A 624 -13.33 -27.57 -7.88
C GLU A 624 -13.88 -28.31 -6.66
N SER A 625 -13.05 -29.09 -5.96
CA SER A 625 -13.47 -29.79 -4.73
C SER A 625 -13.89 -28.81 -3.64
N TYR A 626 -13.17 -27.70 -3.43
CA TYR A 626 -13.55 -26.67 -2.45
C TYR A 626 -14.92 -26.06 -2.78
N MET A 627 -15.16 -25.76 -4.06
CA MET A 627 -16.43 -25.23 -4.55
C MET A 627 -17.57 -26.25 -4.40
N HIS A 628 -17.32 -27.52 -4.73
CA HIS A 628 -18.29 -28.60 -4.58
C HIS A 628 -18.70 -28.78 -3.12
N ILE A 629 -17.73 -28.91 -2.21
CA ILE A 629 -17.99 -29.04 -0.76
C ILE A 629 -18.78 -27.84 -0.24
N ALA A 630 -18.40 -26.62 -0.62
CA ALA A 630 -19.10 -25.41 -0.18
C ALA A 630 -20.56 -25.37 -0.68
N LYS A 631 -20.83 -25.76 -1.93
CA LYS A 631 -22.19 -25.86 -2.51
C LYS A 631 -23.04 -26.92 -1.83
N CYS A 632 -22.49 -28.10 -1.55
CA CYS A 632 -23.18 -29.15 -0.81
C CYS A 632 -23.60 -28.64 0.58
N ILE A 633 -22.67 -28.06 1.34
CA ILE A 633 -22.98 -27.51 2.67
C ILE A 633 -24.00 -26.36 2.58
N GLY A 634 -23.76 -25.39 1.70
CA GLY A 634 -24.62 -24.22 1.54
C GLY A 634 -26.06 -24.57 1.14
N SER A 635 -26.25 -25.66 0.39
CA SER A 635 -27.57 -26.13 -0.03
C SER A 635 -28.38 -26.74 1.12
N LEU A 636 -27.72 -27.35 2.09
CA LEU A 636 -28.34 -27.99 3.26
C LEU A 636 -28.61 -27.00 4.41
N LEU A 637 -27.93 -25.85 4.39
CA LEU A 637 -28.15 -24.80 5.39
C LEU A 637 -29.45 -24.01 5.10
N PRO A 638 -30.17 -23.55 6.14
CA PRO A 638 -31.38 -22.77 5.99
C PRO A 638 -31.16 -21.54 5.09
N LYS A 639 -32.00 -21.38 4.06
CA LYS A 639 -31.90 -20.26 3.10
C LYS A 639 -31.98 -18.91 3.80
N PHE A 640 -32.83 -18.80 4.82
CA PHE A 640 -33.06 -17.60 5.62
C PHE A 640 -32.91 -17.91 7.10
N PRO A 641 -31.70 -17.80 7.66
CA PRO A 641 -31.51 -18.02 9.08
C PRO A 641 -32.17 -16.92 9.90
N ASN A 642 -32.66 -17.28 11.09
CA ASN A 642 -33.23 -16.33 12.05
C ASN A 642 -32.20 -15.27 12.44
N GLY A 643 -32.66 -14.03 12.57
CA GLY A 643 -31.83 -12.92 13.05
C GLY A 643 -31.36 -13.15 14.49
N ARG A 644 -30.16 -12.66 14.82
CA ARG A 644 -29.67 -12.72 16.21
C ARG A 644 -30.22 -11.61 17.07
N THR A 645 -30.35 -11.91 18.35
CA THR A 645 -30.58 -10.91 19.40
C THR A 645 -29.36 -10.01 19.54
N LEU A 646 -29.60 -8.71 19.43
CA LEU A 646 -28.63 -7.66 19.71
C LEU A 646 -28.47 -7.48 21.23
N PRO A 647 -27.31 -7.00 21.71
CA PRO A 647 -27.18 -6.54 23.09
C PRO A 647 -28.27 -5.50 23.42
N LYS A 648 -28.91 -5.62 24.58
CA LYS A 648 -30.08 -4.79 24.95
C LYS A 648 -29.76 -3.29 25.03
N ASP A 649 -28.50 -2.98 25.30
CA ASP A 649 -27.90 -1.66 25.45
C ASP A 649 -27.35 -1.10 24.13
N LEU A 650 -27.39 -1.88 23.03
CA LEU A 650 -26.91 -1.43 21.72
C LEU A 650 -28.06 -0.94 20.84
N ASP A 651 -27.96 0.31 20.38
CA ASP A 651 -28.90 0.86 19.40
C ASP A 651 -28.81 0.10 18.06
N HIS A 652 -29.95 -0.41 17.62
CA HIS A 652 -30.12 -1.22 16.42
C HIS A 652 -29.82 -0.44 15.13
N ASN A 653 -29.95 0.89 15.18
CA ASN A 653 -29.66 1.79 14.06
C ASN A 653 -28.15 1.91 13.79
N LEU A 654 -27.30 1.52 14.74
CA LEU A 654 -25.83 1.54 14.59
C LEU A 654 -25.28 0.28 13.91
N VAL A 655 -26.11 -0.74 13.69
CA VAL A 655 -25.68 -1.98 13.06
C VAL A 655 -25.90 -1.87 11.55
N TYR A 656 -24.84 -1.58 10.80
CA TYR A 656 -24.86 -1.42 9.34
C TYR A 656 -24.85 -2.73 8.54
N PHE A 657 -24.93 -3.86 9.23
CA PHE A 657 -24.75 -5.18 8.64
C PHE A 657 -25.63 -6.22 9.33
N LYS A 658 -25.66 -7.43 8.76
CA LYS A 658 -26.42 -8.55 9.30
C LYS A 658 -25.59 -9.39 10.27
N VAL A 659 -26.22 -9.84 11.36
CA VAL A 659 -25.59 -10.62 12.44
C VAL A 659 -26.35 -11.89 12.80
#